data_AF-A0A2E8A7Y8-F1
#
_entry.id   AF-A0A2E8A7Y8-F1
#
_cell.length_a   1.000
_cell.length_b   1.000
_cell.length_c   1.000
_cell.angle_alpha   90.00
_cell.angle_beta   90.00
_cell.angle_gamma   90.00
#
_symmetry.space_group_name_H-M   'P 1'
#
loop_
_entity.id
_entity.type
_entity.pdbx_description
1 polymer ?
#
loop_
_entity_poly.entity_id
_entity_poly.type
_entity_poly.pdbx_seq_one_letter_code
_entity_poly.pdbx_strand_id
1 'polypeptide(L)'
;MKLIFVRFTTLAFLLLFFSGFISSRKKSEVEFGEGRTPPPKNNLPVLGSGFAMSKGYYRGSPVGELSGWTLSLWFEVHSTKKGDLFGIVSEPTKGRGFRLTSENGSLIFSDNTQKRKPWSLRVEGISQETWHHLVLSYDQASGLTFYLDGEKILEGRKGQMGHATKFDNYHFGAAVLGGDKVGYFFDGLIDDFSLFNLPFDESDIQRLREGEDFKDSLVAFNDFENVDHQKLAFFDPEKFDENYLEKGKELYQLNCIACHSKDGVSPPPNPLSRMFTKNIMENGGDPYSMFRTLTYGFRNMMPSVQLKPAERYQVIHYLRQRVIKEKAPELLVEINKNYIQKMPKSPDSSSREAKRIEELAKSGYLRDYGKALISPVVGNAKSSNALTINLGDETTISYDLGTMRSIGAWTGGFLDLSETLHHKLRAGGLPSARFEMIMHSKDWGWAWDGKAENQAPDLFPRTVWPEEQIRYRGHYPHGENTILSYTVQKRGVLESPILEKTNRTPLIHHRLSIEPGKNSLELIILREKHEIKNKQATARHCMVWLQAQEKEIKFRSGKNDELILQIPPSDRPLHLNLAMAFDESDELEKKKPCDQVVNLHSYTKGGERRWKTTHELKGRLETSTFQGYTMDSVTVPLKNNYNSWMRTSSLAFFPDGRLAVGTLPGDIWIVSGINEELDSIRWQRFAAGLYEPLGMKVVDGVLTAITRGRIVKLHDYNKDGEADFYEAFFNEDEPSQGWHAYNFDLEVGEDGSYYYGRTGGFSQWSIPGGIVCVSPDGKSSKVVGVGLRVPNGIGRLPDGRITLGDNQGTYVPASKISITSPDAFHGAGSWNKHGEKYDPKQIVQPIVYMPQELDSSSGGQLWVRQDDRLGPLRGQYFHTSYGKAATMYVMLDNLKNATQGAVYSLPLKMESGTMRAAKNPIDGQLYFSGLTGWQAGATREGSIQRLRYTGEKGIYLKEAKAREGRLELTFTESIDPNSIDLDSFSATAWNYRWSKGYGSPTYKLSTPEVRGIDEWEIHDTKISHEGRKVIVGIPELNPCHNLKLEFSVRGKNGAELSGPVYFTIHELPES
;
A
#
# COMPACT_ATOMS: atom_id res chain seq x y z
N MET A 1 -21.42 -57.46 -37.66
CA MET A 1 -21.84 -58.39 -36.59
C MET A 1 -20.93 -59.61 -36.64
N LYS A 2 -20.20 -59.92 -35.56
CA LYS A 2 -19.24 -61.07 -35.45
C LYS A 2 -18.05 -61.02 -36.45
N LEU A 3 -16.91 -61.66 -36.23
CA LEU A 3 -16.05 -61.93 -35.05
C LEU A 3 -14.75 -62.56 -35.64
N ILE A 4 -13.64 -62.67 -34.88
CA ILE A 4 -12.61 -63.73 -35.05
C ILE A 4 -11.72 -63.67 -36.34
N PHE A 5 -10.39 -63.86 -36.36
CA PHE A 5 -9.33 -64.01 -35.33
C PHE A 5 -7.96 -64.20 -36.05
N VAL A 6 -6.83 -64.06 -35.32
CA VAL A 6 -5.57 -64.85 -35.52
C VAL A 6 -4.69 -64.55 -36.77
N ARG A 7 -3.34 -64.62 -36.77
CA ARG A 7 -2.30 -65.18 -35.84
C ARG A 7 -1.03 -64.27 -35.79
N PHE A 8 -0.44 -63.98 -34.61
CA PHE A 8 0.82 -64.55 -34.02
C PHE A 8 2.13 -64.15 -34.76
N THR A 9 3.34 -64.11 -34.16
CA THR A 9 3.87 -64.48 -32.82
C THR A 9 4.43 -63.20 -32.10
N THR A 10 5.29 -63.16 -31.05
CA THR A 10 6.08 -64.16 -30.28
C THR A 10 6.37 -63.69 -28.83
N LEU A 11 6.52 -64.66 -27.92
CA LEU A 11 7.27 -64.66 -26.64
C LEU A 11 7.22 -63.46 -25.66
N ALA A 12 6.45 -63.66 -24.60
CA ALA A 12 6.70 -63.10 -23.26
C ALA A 12 7.15 -64.23 -22.32
N PHE A 13 8.09 -63.98 -21.40
CA PHE A 13 8.12 -64.46 -20.00
C PHE A 13 9.47 -64.14 -19.31
N LEU A 14 9.54 -63.01 -18.59
CA LEU A 14 10.14 -62.88 -17.24
C LEU A 14 9.85 -61.46 -16.70
N LEU A 15 9.99 -61.26 -15.38
CA LEU A 15 9.77 -60.00 -14.64
C LEU A 15 8.31 -59.53 -14.47
N LEU A 16 7.53 -60.36 -13.78
CA LEU A 16 6.48 -59.85 -12.86
C LEU A 16 7.16 -59.34 -11.59
N PHE A 17 7.08 -58.04 -11.30
CA PHE A 17 6.83 -57.38 -9.99
C PHE A 17 7.06 -55.86 -10.14
N PHE A 18 6.35 -55.05 -9.35
CA PHE A 18 6.25 -53.57 -9.41
C PHE A 18 5.44 -52.98 -10.57
N SER A 19 4.13 -53.19 -10.53
CA SER A 19 3.16 -52.16 -10.94
C SER A 19 2.45 -51.63 -9.70
N GLY A 20 2.77 -50.38 -9.30
CA GLY A 20 2.23 -49.76 -8.08
C GLY A 20 2.29 -48.24 -8.14
N PHE A 21 1.14 -47.62 -8.47
CA PHE A 21 0.76 -46.23 -8.23
C PHE A 21 1.88 -45.16 -8.16
N ILE A 22 2.21 -44.54 -9.29
CA ILE A 22 2.69 -43.16 -9.30
C ILE A 22 1.48 -42.24 -9.33
N SER A 23 0.88 -42.01 -8.17
CA SER A 23 0.00 -40.87 -7.94
C SER A 23 0.86 -39.62 -7.87
N SER A 24 0.68 -38.69 -8.82
CA SER A 24 1.21 -37.33 -8.70
C SER A 24 0.47 -36.62 -7.56
N ARG A 25 0.94 -36.78 -6.31
CA ARG A 25 0.37 -36.08 -5.17
C ARG A 25 0.51 -34.57 -5.38
N LYS A 26 -0.63 -33.87 -5.40
CA LYS A 26 -0.68 -32.41 -5.23
C LYS A 26 0.15 -32.04 -3.99
N LYS A 27 0.86 -30.90 -4.04
CA LYS A 27 1.27 -30.23 -2.80
C LYS A 27 0.00 -29.92 -2.01
N SER A 28 -0.04 -30.27 -0.73
CA SER A 28 -1.13 -29.88 0.16
C SER A 28 -1.03 -28.37 0.39
N GLU A 29 -2.07 -27.64 0.00
CA GLU A 29 -2.24 -26.23 0.33
C GLU A 29 -2.34 -26.08 1.86
N VAL A 30 -1.97 -24.91 2.39
CA VAL A 30 -2.13 -24.59 3.82
C VAL A 30 -3.57 -24.14 4.04
N GLU A 31 -4.29 -24.85 4.89
CA GLU A 31 -5.66 -24.52 5.29
C GLU A 31 -5.65 -23.96 6.72
N PHE A 32 -6.55 -23.00 6.97
CA PHE A 32 -6.80 -22.45 8.30
C PHE A 32 -8.24 -22.78 8.71
N GLY A 33 -8.43 -23.23 9.95
CA GLY A 33 -9.73 -23.39 10.61
C GLY A 33 -9.94 -22.33 11.67
N GLU A 34 -11.04 -22.42 12.43
CA GLU A 34 -11.23 -21.59 13.62
C GLU A 34 -10.08 -21.84 14.62
N GLY A 35 -9.46 -20.74 15.08
CA GLY A 35 -8.39 -20.77 16.06
C GLY A 35 -8.92 -20.66 17.50
N ARG A 36 -8.00 -20.67 18.45
CA ARG A 36 -8.37 -20.51 19.86
C ARG A 36 -8.90 -19.09 20.09
N THR A 37 -9.85 -18.93 21.01
CA THR A 37 -10.12 -17.62 21.60
C THR A 37 -9.09 -17.38 22.71
N PRO A 38 -8.26 -16.33 22.65
CA PRO A 38 -7.28 -16.07 23.71
C PRO A 38 -7.97 -15.78 25.05
N PRO A 39 -7.37 -16.18 26.18
CA PRO A 39 -7.88 -15.82 27.49
C PRO A 39 -7.91 -14.28 27.65
N PRO A 40 -9.00 -13.69 28.17
CA PRO A 40 -9.11 -12.25 28.34
C PRO A 40 -8.13 -11.74 29.41
N LYS A 41 -7.49 -10.60 29.13
CA LYS A 41 -6.53 -9.94 30.03
C LYS A 41 -7.21 -8.72 30.65
N ASN A 42 -7.31 -8.68 31.98
CA ASN A 42 -7.98 -7.59 32.72
C ASN A 42 -9.43 -7.31 32.25
N ASN A 43 -10.22 -8.36 31.99
CA ASN A 43 -11.57 -8.29 31.38
C ASN A 43 -11.63 -7.64 29.97
N LEU A 44 -10.49 -7.48 29.30
CA LEU A 44 -10.42 -7.04 27.90
C LEU A 44 -10.07 -8.24 27.00
N PRO A 45 -10.70 -8.38 25.80
CA PRO A 45 -10.31 -9.40 24.85
C PRO A 45 -8.88 -9.19 24.35
N VAL A 46 -8.03 -10.22 24.41
CA VAL A 46 -6.71 -10.20 23.77
C VAL A 46 -6.86 -10.58 22.30
N LEU A 47 -6.20 -9.85 21.40
CA LEU A 47 -6.19 -10.15 19.97
C LEU A 47 -5.31 -11.37 19.69
N GLY A 48 -5.94 -12.49 19.34
CA GLY A 48 -5.32 -13.63 18.67
C GLY A 48 -5.66 -13.61 17.19
N SER A 49 -5.06 -14.53 16.42
CA SER A 49 -5.34 -14.61 14.98
C SER A 49 -6.79 -15.02 14.67
N GLY A 50 -7.43 -15.78 15.58
CA GLY A 50 -8.72 -16.43 15.36
C GLY A 50 -8.67 -17.56 14.34
N PHE A 51 -7.48 -17.92 13.84
CA PHE A 51 -7.26 -18.85 12.74
C PHE A 51 -6.09 -19.79 13.03
N ALA A 52 -6.40 -21.04 13.36
CA ALA A 52 -5.38 -22.07 13.49
C ALA A 52 -5.06 -22.73 12.14
N MET A 53 -3.80 -23.03 11.88
CA MET A 53 -3.41 -23.89 10.76
C MET A 53 -3.98 -25.28 10.99
N SER A 54 -4.86 -25.74 10.10
CA SER A 54 -5.62 -26.99 10.23
C SER A 54 -5.16 -28.07 9.26
N LYS A 55 -4.56 -27.70 8.12
CA LYS A 55 -3.87 -28.62 7.21
C LYS A 55 -2.67 -27.96 6.53
N GLY A 56 -1.81 -28.80 5.96
CA GLY A 56 -0.70 -28.38 5.10
C GLY A 56 0.62 -28.34 5.85
N TYR A 57 1.56 -27.56 5.32
CA TYR A 57 2.91 -27.46 5.83
C TYR A 57 3.44 -26.04 5.60
N TYR A 58 4.02 -25.44 6.65
CA TYR A 58 4.68 -24.14 6.57
C TYR A 58 6.19 -24.31 6.76
N ARG A 59 6.98 -23.46 6.10
CA ARG A 59 8.44 -23.41 6.23
C ARG A 59 8.87 -21.97 6.43
N GLY A 60 9.71 -21.73 7.44
CA GLY A 60 10.42 -20.47 7.60
C GLY A 60 11.93 -20.70 7.69
N SER A 61 12.68 -19.60 7.66
CA SER A 61 14.10 -19.58 8.01
C SER A 61 14.25 -18.70 9.25
N PRO A 62 14.89 -19.17 10.33
CA PRO A 62 15.18 -18.33 11.49
C PRO A 62 16.33 -17.38 11.16
N VAL A 63 16.52 -16.38 12.03
CA VAL A 63 17.46 -15.28 11.87
C VAL A 63 18.48 -15.39 13.03
N GLY A 64 19.74 -15.67 12.70
CA GLY A 64 20.89 -15.53 13.60
C GLY A 64 21.42 -16.80 14.27
N GLU A 65 22.65 -16.69 14.81
CA GLU A 65 23.17 -17.67 15.78
C GLU A 65 22.50 -17.46 17.14
N LEU A 66 21.51 -18.28 17.47
CA LEU A 66 20.77 -18.15 18.74
C LEU A 66 21.61 -18.75 19.89
N SER A 67 22.09 -17.91 20.81
CA SER A 67 22.77 -18.37 22.03
C SER A 67 21.84 -19.10 23.01
N GLY A 68 20.54 -18.84 22.89
CA GLY A 68 19.41 -19.56 23.47
C GLY A 68 18.14 -19.09 22.75
N TRP A 69 17.02 -19.80 22.89
CA TRP A 69 15.79 -19.48 22.17
C TRP A 69 14.56 -20.01 22.88
N THR A 70 13.39 -19.40 22.62
CA THR A 70 12.11 -19.90 23.14
C THR A 70 11.10 -20.03 22.01
N LEU A 71 10.55 -21.22 21.83
CA LEU A 71 9.41 -21.50 20.97
C LEU A 71 8.15 -21.54 21.81
N SER A 72 7.15 -20.72 21.49
CA SER A 72 5.79 -20.84 22.01
C SER A 72 4.82 -21.14 20.88
N LEU A 73 3.88 -22.05 21.09
CA LEU A 73 2.73 -22.27 20.20
C LEU A 73 1.55 -22.83 20.99
N TRP A 74 0.35 -22.62 20.47
CA TRP A 74 -0.84 -23.32 20.92
C TRP A 74 -1.17 -24.42 19.92
N PHE A 75 -1.66 -25.56 20.39
CA PHE A 75 -2.06 -26.67 19.53
C PHE A 75 -3.23 -27.47 20.08
N GLU A 76 -3.94 -28.13 19.19
CA GLU A 76 -5.02 -29.08 19.46
C GLU A 76 -4.73 -30.36 18.67
N VAL A 77 -4.89 -31.55 19.26
CA VAL A 77 -4.62 -32.84 18.60
C VAL A 77 -5.94 -33.54 18.26
N HIS A 78 -6.17 -33.87 16.98
CA HIS A 78 -7.37 -34.59 16.55
C HIS A 78 -7.15 -36.11 16.42
N SER A 79 -5.91 -36.59 16.20
CA SER A 79 -5.64 -38.03 16.18
C SER A 79 -4.33 -38.44 16.84
N THR A 80 -4.27 -39.70 17.30
CA THR A 80 -3.07 -40.30 17.89
C THR A 80 -2.01 -40.70 16.86
N LYS A 81 -2.25 -40.46 15.56
CA LYS A 81 -1.31 -40.79 14.48
C LYS A 81 -0.07 -39.91 14.58
N LYS A 82 1.06 -40.46 14.13
CA LYS A 82 2.33 -39.75 14.04
C LYS A 82 2.24 -38.52 13.12
N GLY A 83 2.40 -37.33 13.69
CA GLY A 83 2.45 -36.06 12.97
C GLY A 83 3.44 -35.07 13.58
N ASP A 84 4.25 -34.40 12.74
CA ASP A 84 5.26 -33.43 13.21
C ASP A 84 4.63 -32.04 13.32
N LEU A 85 4.51 -31.53 14.55
CA LEU A 85 4.02 -30.16 14.84
C LEU A 85 5.04 -29.12 14.40
N PHE A 86 6.32 -29.37 14.73
CA PHE A 86 7.43 -28.47 14.50
C PHE A 86 8.71 -29.25 14.19
N GLY A 87 9.61 -28.67 13.40
CA GLY A 87 10.96 -29.19 13.29
C GLY A 87 11.99 -28.16 12.85
N ILE A 88 13.20 -28.33 13.36
CA ILE A 88 14.39 -27.51 13.13
C ILE A 88 15.34 -28.31 12.23
N VAL A 89 15.58 -27.84 11.01
CA VAL A 89 16.33 -28.58 9.97
C VAL A 89 17.69 -27.96 9.76
N SER A 90 18.73 -28.79 9.86
CA SER A 90 20.15 -28.43 9.70
C SER A 90 20.81 -28.99 8.44
N GLU A 91 20.18 -29.93 7.73
CA GLU A 91 20.51 -30.26 6.33
C GLU A 91 19.22 -30.64 5.55
N PRO A 92 18.53 -29.70 4.90
CA PRO A 92 17.25 -29.94 4.20
C PRO A 92 17.30 -31.01 3.11
N THR A 93 18.42 -31.12 2.40
CA THR A 93 18.61 -32.14 1.35
C THR A 93 18.62 -33.57 1.90
N LYS A 94 18.95 -33.76 3.18
CA LYS A 94 18.98 -35.05 3.88
C LYS A 94 17.89 -35.20 4.94
N GLY A 95 17.02 -34.19 5.10
CA GLY A 95 15.94 -34.17 6.09
C GLY A 95 16.41 -34.21 7.54
N ARG A 96 17.66 -33.81 7.82
CA ARG A 96 18.30 -33.89 9.14
C ARG A 96 17.85 -32.75 10.04
N GLY A 97 17.46 -33.05 11.28
CA GLY A 97 16.99 -32.04 12.21
C GLY A 97 16.42 -32.57 13.53
N PHE A 98 16.13 -31.64 14.43
CA PHE A 98 15.31 -31.89 15.62
C PHE A 98 13.84 -31.75 15.25
N ARG A 99 12.98 -32.58 15.83
CA ARG A 99 11.54 -32.61 15.54
C ARG A 99 10.73 -32.75 16.81
N LEU A 100 9.62 -32.02 16.85
CA LEU A 100 8.52 -32.18 17.78
C LEU A 100 7.41 -32.98 17.07
N THR A 101 7.27 -34.24 17.45
CA THR A 101 6.27 -35.16 16.90
C THR A 101 5.20 -35.44 17.94
N SER A 102 3.91 -35.36 17.59
CA SER A 102 2.83 -36.00 18.35
C SER A 102 2.62 -37.43 17.84
N GLU A 103 2.56 -38.39 18.76
CA GLU A 103 2.33 -39.81 18.47
C GLU A 103 1.79 -40.52 19.72
N ASN A 104 0.69 -41.26 19.61
CA ASN A 104 0.10 -42.07 20.68
C ASN A 104 -0.21 -41.34 22.00
N GLY A 105 -0.60 -40.06 21.95
CA GLY A 105 -0.91 -39.25 23.15
C GLY A 105 0.32 -38.65 23.84
N SER A 106 1.49 -38.74 23.19
CA SER A 106 2.74 -38.15 23.65
C SER A 106 3.23 -37.05 22.71
N LEU A 107 3.87 -36.00 23.24
CA LEU A 107 4.78 -35.13 22.48
C LEU A 107 6.22 -35.64 22.64
N ILE A 108 6.94 -35.75 21.52
CA ILE A 108 8.31 -36.28 21.48
C ILE A 108 9.19 -35.25 20.77
N PHE A 109 10.13 -34.64 21.48
CA PHE A 109 11.19 -33.82 20.89
C PHE A 109 12.48 -34.64 20.74
N SER A 110 12.97 -34.84 19.53
CA SER A 110 14.12 -35.74 19.27
C SER A 110 14.97 -35.37 18.05
N ASP A 111 16.23 -35.80 18.06
CA ASP A 111 17.14 -35.75 16.91
C ASP A 111 16.91 -36.95 15.99
N ASN A 112 16.51 -36.70 14.74
CA ASN A 112 16.22 -37.76 13.78
C ASN A 112 17.46 -38.41 13.13
N THR A 113 18.67 -37.97 13.49
CA THR A 113 19.92 -38.39 12.84
C THR A 113 20.74 -39.41 13.63
N GLN A 114 20.59 -39.47 14.96
CA GLN A 114 21.48 -40.23 15.84
C GLN A 114 21.09 -41.72 15.96
N LYS A 115 21.52 -42.53 14.98
CA LYS A 115 21.21 -43.98 14.92
C LYS A 115 21.77 -44.86 16.05
N ARG A 116 22.67 -44.38 16.91
CA ARG A 116 23.34 -45.23 17.94
C ARG A 116 22.97 -44.94 19.40
N LYS A 117 22.50 -43.74 19.73
CA LYS A 117 21.86 -43.36 21.01
C LYS A 117 21.02 -42.09 20.77
N PRO A 118 19.83 -42.20 20.16
CA PRO A 118 18.96 -41.03 19.99
C PRO A 118 18.55 -40.52 21.36
N TRP A 119 18.81 -39.25 21.65
CA TRP A 119 18.20 -38.58 22.78
C TRP A 119 16.82 -38.06 22.37
N SER A 120 15.86 -38.19 23.28
CA SER A 120 14.51 -37.68 23.09
C SER A 120 13.95 -37.23 24.42
N LEU A 121 13.26 -36.10 24.42
CA LEU A 121 12.41 -35.67 25.52
C LEU A 121 10.96 -36.02 25.16
N ARG A 122 10.22 -36.55 26.12
CA ARG A 122 8.89 -37.15 25.91
C ARG A 122 7.95 -36.67 27.01
N VAL A 123 6.88 -35.99 26.61
CA VAL A 123 5.76 -35.60 27.47
C VAL A 123 4.59 -36.52 27.15
N GLU A 124 4.01 -37.13 28.19
CA GLU A 124 2.83 -37.99 28.09
C GLU A 124 1.57 -37.23 28.54
N GLY A 125 0.39 -37.76 28.18
CA GLY A 125 -0.88 -37.26 28.70
C GLY A 125 -1.50 -36.10 27.92
N ILE A 126 -1.18 -35.99 26.63
CA ILE A 126 -1.79 -34.98 25.74
C ILE A 126 -3.24 -35.39 25.42
N SER A 127 -4.20 -34.57 25.84
CA SER A 127 -5.62 -34.76 25.49
C SER A 127 -5.88 -34.46 24.01
N GLN A 128 -6.82 -35.21 23.43
CA GLN A 128 -7.37 -34.87 22.12
C GLN A 128 -8.46 -33.80 22.27
N GLU A 129 -8.73 -33.07 21.19
CA GLU A 129 -9.82 -32.07 21.12
C GLU A 129 -9.76 -31.02 22.26
N THR A 130 -8.53 -30.71 22.71
CA THR A 130 -8.23 -29.78 23.81
C THR A 130 -7.04 -28.91 23.41
N TRP A 131 -7.17 -27.60 23.61
CA TRP A 131 -6.10 -26.64 23.40
C TRP A 131 -5.05 -26.71 24.50
N HIS A 132 -3.80 -26.94 24.09
CA HIS A 132 -2.63 -26.93 24.95
C HIS A 132 -1.66 -25.82 24.56
N HIS A 133 -1.10 -25.12 25.55
CA HIS A 133 0.02 -24.17 25.35
C HIS A 133 1.33 -24.92 25.49
N LEU A 134 2.11 -24.98 24.41
CA LEU A 134 3.45 -25.55 24.43
C LEU A 134 4.49 -24.43 24.43
N VAL A 135 5.45 -24.49 25.37
CA VAL A 135 6.67 -23.70 25.28
C VAL A 135 7.93 -24.57 25.41
N LEU A 136 8.86 -24.43 24.46
CA LEU A 136 10.20 -25.01 24.51
C LEU A 136 11.22 -23.89 24.68
N SER A 137 11.88 -23.83 25.83
CA SER A 137 12.94 -22.86 26.14
C SER A 137 14.29 -23.56 26.11
N TYR A 138 15.23 -23.10 25.28
CA TYR A 138 16.57 -23.67 25.14
C TYR A 138 17.64 -22.68 25.60
N ASP A 139 18.40 -23.07 26.62
CA ASP A 139 19.61 -22.40 27.06
C ASP A 139 20.83 -23.33 26.96
N GLN A 140 22.02 -22.77 26.72
CA GLN A 140 23.27 -23.53 26.61
C GLN A 140 23.80 -24.03 27.96
N ALA A 141 23.41 -23.42 29.09
CA ALA A 141 23.83 -23.84 30.42
C ALA A 141 22.89 -24.92 31.02
N SER A 142 21.57 -24.77 30.93
CA SER A 142 20.59 -25.76 31.43
C SER A 142 20.26 -26.86 30.40
N GLY A 143 20.02 -26.50 29.14
CA GLY A 143 19.55 -27.41 28.08
C GLY A 143 18.19 -26.99 27.53
N LEU A 144 17.42 -27.94 26.99
CA LEU A 144 16.04 -27.72 26.54
C LEU A 144 15.06 -28.00 27.67
N THR A 145 14.27 -27.00 28.05
CA THR A 145 13.21 -27.07 29.06
C THR A 145 11.86 -27.02 28.37
N PHE A 146 10.94 -27.88 28.81
CA PHE A 146 9.66 -28.16 28.17
C PHE A 146 8.54 -27.79 29.14
N TYR A 147 7.71 -26.84 28.72
CA TYR A 147 6.56 -26.35 29.48
C TYR A 147 5.27 -26.71 28.73
N LEU A 148 4.27 -27.18 29.47
CA LEU A 148 2.94 -27.45 28.95
C LEU A 148 1.92 -26.77 29.85
N ASP A 149 1.04 -25.96 29.26
CA ASP A 149 0.00 -25.21 29.97
C ASP A 149 0.53 -24.37 31.14
N GLY A 150 1.72 -23.78 30.96
CA GLY A 150 2.45 -22.96 31.94
C GLY A 150 3.34 -23.74 32.91
N GLU A 151 3.12 -25.04 33.08
CA GLU A 151 3.85 -25.87 34.04
C GLU A 151 5.14 -26.44 33.44
N LYS A 152 6.24 -26.44 34.21
CA LYS A 152 7.52 -27.07 33.80
C LYS A 152 7.40 -28.59 33.89
N ILE A 153 7.33 -29.27 32.74
CA ILE A 153 7.13 -30.71 32.68
C ILE A 153 8.45 -31.47 32.79
N LEU A 154 9.48 -31.02 32.07
CA LEU A 154 10.79 -31.67 32.04
C LEU A 154 11.90 -30.73 31.58
N GLU A 155 13.12 -31.09 31.93
CA GLU A 155 14.35 -30.36 31.56
C GLU A 155 15.39 -31.35 31.04
N GLY A 156 16.01 -31.00 29.92
CA GLY A 156 17.10 -31.74 29.32
C GLY A 156 18.39 -31.65 30.14
N ARG A 157 19.46 -32.21 29.58
CA ARG A 157 20.81 -32.06 30.12
C ARG A 157 21.63 -31.16 29.21
N LYS A 158 22.48 -30.34 29.83
CA LYS A 158 23.50 -29.51 29.16
C LYS A 158 24.19 -30.27 28.02
N GLY A 159 24.19 -29.66 26.83
CA GLY A 159 24.87 -30.18 25.64
C GLY A 159 24.11 -31.24 24.83
N GLN A 160 22.91 -31.69 25.22
CA GLN A 160 22.14 -32.68 24.43
C GLN A 160 21.81 -32.23 23.00
N MET A 161 21.53 -30.94 22.79
CA MET A 161 21.32 -30.37 21.45
C MET A 161 22.62 -29.96 20.73
N GLY A 162 23.79 -30.17 21.33
CA GLY A 162 25.07 -29.63 20.82
C GLY A 162 25.08 -28.10 20.81
N HIS A 163 25.79 -27.50 19.84
CA HIS A 163 25.62 -26.09 19.48
C HIS A 163 24.40 -25.97 18.55
N ALA A 164 23.18 -26.11 19.10
CA ALA A 164 21.94 -25.87 18.37
C ALA A 164 21.68 -24.36 18.20
N THR A 165 22.68 -23.67 17.65
CA THR A 165 22.70 -22.23 17.38
C THR A 165 22.54 -21.95 15.89
N LYS A 166 22.75 -22.95 15.02
CA LYS A 166 22.75 -22.79 13.56
C LYS A 166 21.68 -23.65 12.91
N PHE A 167 20.75 -22.99 12.22
CA PHE A 167 19.59 -23.62 11.59
C PHE A 167 19.51 -23.18 10.13
N ASP A 168 19.20 -24.09 9.21
CA ASP A 168 18.93 -23.70 7.82
C ASP A 168 17.47 -23.22 7.69
N ASN A 169 16.53 -23.97 8.28
CA ASN A 169 15.09 -23.73 8.20
C ASN A 169 14.35 -24.35 9.39
N TYR A 170 13.15 -23.86 9.69
CA TYR A 170 12.16 -24.54 10.53
C TYR A 170 10.87 -24.84 9.74
N HIS A 171 10.02 -25.69 10.29
CA HIS A 171 8.74 -26.06 9.69
C HIS A 171 7.63 -26.35 10.69
N PHE A 172 6.37 -26.26 10.24
CA PHE A 172 5.17 -26.69 10.96
C PHE A 172 4.29 -27.62 10.14
N GLY A 173 3.48 -28.42 10.83
CA GLY A 173 2.37 -29.16 10.25
C GLY A 173 2.74 -30.41 9.46
N ALA A 174 4.02 -30.61 9.11
CA ALA A 174 4.54 -31.88 8.60
C ALA A 174 6.07 -31.94 8.64
N ALA A 175 6.61 -33.14 8.54
CA ALA A 175 8.04 -33.41 8.55
C ALA A 175 8.74 -33.24 7.20
N VAL A 176 9.93 -32.62 7.20
CA VAL A 176 10.85 -32.65 6.04
C VAL A 176 11.62 -33.98 6.00
N LEU A 177 11.39 -34.81 4.97
CA LEU A 177 11.99 -36.14 4.81
C LEU A 177 13.29 -36.14 3.99
N GLY A 178 13.61 -35.03 3.33
CA GLY A 178 14.83 -34.85 2.53
C GLY A 178 14.52 -34.48 1.08
N GLY A 179 15.19 -33.42 0.59
CA GLY A 179 14.83 -32.78 -0.69
C GLY A 179 13.44 -32.16 -0.60
N ASP A 180 12.66 -32.20 -1.68
CA ASP A 180 11.29 -31.68 -1.72
C ASP A 180 10.24 -32.61 -1.08
N LYS A 181 10.66 -33.66 -0.36
CA LYS A 181 9.75 -34.66 0.23
C LYS A 181 9.30 -34.25 1.62
N VAL A 182 7.98 -34.17 1.80
CA VAL A 182 7.29 -33.87 3.07
C VAL A 182 6.34 -35.02 3.41
N GLY A 183 6.17 -35.33 4.70
CA GLY A 183 5.30 -36.40 5.20
C GLY A 183 5.10 -36.33 6.72
N TYR A 184 4.39 -37.26 7.34
CA TYR A 184 3.97 -37.18 8.76
C TYR A 184 3.28 -35.83 9.06
N PHE A 185 2.21 -35.54 8.31
CA PHE A 185 1.38 -34.36 8.55
C PHE A 185 0.75 -34.43 9.95
N PHE A 186 0.75 -33.31 10.66
CA PHE A 186 0.04 -33.15 11.91
C PHE A 186 -1.48 -33.17 11.65
N ASP A 187 -2.20 -33.85 12.54
CA ASP A 187 -3.64 -34.11 12.45
C ASP A 187 -4.30 -33.41 13.65
N GLY A 188 -4.53 -32.09 13.49
CA GLY A 188 -4.80 -31.17 14.59
C GLY A 188 -4.74 -29.70 14.15
N LEU A 189 -4.84 -28.78 15.10
CA LEU A 189 -4.77 -27.33 14.91
C LEU A 189 -3.47 -26.77 15.52
N ILE A 190 -2.89 -25.73 14.91
CA ILE A 190 -1.75 -24.97 15.45
C ILE A 190 -2.02 -23.46 15.35
N ASP A 191 -1.91 -22.72 16.45
CA ASP A 191 -2.22 -21.28 16.56
C ASP A 191 -1.18 -20.52 17.41
N ASP A 192 -1.19 -19.19 17.33
CA ASP A 192 -0.37 -18.25 18.11
C ASP A 192 1.11 -18.67 18.30
N PHE A 193 1.71 -19.16 17.21
CA PHE A 193 3.15 -19.44 17.15
C PHE A 193 3.98 -18.16 17.33
N SER A 194 4.98 -18.23 18.22
CA SER A 194 6.01 -17.22 18.43
C SER A 194 7.37 -17.88 18.61
N LEU A 195 8.41 -17.33 18.00
CA LEU A 195 9.81 -17.73 18.22
C LEU A 195 10.59 -16.52 18.73
N PHE A 196 11.23 -16.70 19.89
CA PHE A 196 12.01 -15.69 20.59
C PHE A 196 13.50 -16.04 20.55
N ASN A 197 14.35 -15.02 20.43
CA ASN A 197 15.81 -15.14 20.31
C ASN A 197 16.55 -15.26 21.66
N LEU A 198 15.82 -15.56 22.75
CA LEU A 198 16.37 -15.76 24.09
C LEU A 198 15.59 -16.84 24.86
N PRO A 199 16.21 -17.54 25.83
CA PRO A 199 15.55 -18.51 26.69
C PRO A 199 14.69 -17.81 27.76
N PHE A 200 13.46 -18.27 27.92
CA PHE A 200 12.51 -17.80 28.94
C PHE A 200 12.61 -18.65 30.21
N ASP A 201 12.49 -18.01 31.37
CA ASP A 201 12.35 -18.68 32.67
C ASP A 201 10.89 -18.92 33.07
N GLU A 202 10.63 -19.59 34.18
CA GLU A 202 9.27 -19.96 34.62
C GLU A 202 8.34 -18.74 34.79
N SER A 203 8.90 -17.58 35.16
CA SER A 203 8.13 -16.32 35.29
C SER A 203 7.81 -15.71 33.93
N ASP A 204 8.72 -15.80 32.96
CA ASP A 204 8.48 -15.41 31.58
C ASP A 204 7.41 -16.28 30.92
N ILE A 205 7.43 -17.60 31.18
CA ILE A 205 6.41 -18.55 30.68
C ILE A 205 5.02 -18.16 31.18
N GLN A 206 4.89 -17.85 32.47
CA GLN A 206 3.60 -17.46 33.03
C GLN A 206 3.10 -16.13 32.45
N ARG A 207 3.97 -15.11 32.32
CA ARG A 207 3.63 -13.84 31.65
C ARG A 207 3.24 -14.02 30.18
N LEU A 208 3.93 -14.90 29.46
CA LEU A 208 3.62 -15.26 28.08
C LEU A 208 2.26 -15.94 27.94
N ARG A 209 1.93 -16.87 28.85
CA ARG A 209 0.63 -17.54 28.91
C ARG A 209 -0.51 -16.55 29.21
N GLU A 210 -0.22 -15.53 30.03
CA GLU A 210 -1.09 -14.38 30.32
C GLU A 210 -1.12 -13.32 29.20
N GLY A 211 -0.56 -13.61 28.01
CA GLY A 211 -0.60 -12.72 26.85
C GLY A 211 0.22 -11.45 27.04
N GLU A 212 1.39 -11.52 27.66
CA GLU A 212 2.38 -10.44 27.62
C GLU A 212 3.16 -10.46 26.30
N ASP A 213 3.36 -9.27 25.71
CA ASP A 213 4.04 -9.09 24.42
C ASP A 213 5.52 -8.76 24.66
N PHE A 214 6.38 -9.75 24.40
CA PHE A 214 7.84 -9.64 24.56
C PHE A 214 8.49 -8.95 23.36
N LYS A 215 8.23 -7.65 23.24
CA LYS A 215 8.90 -6.77 22.27
C LYS A 215 10.43 -6.88 22.44
N ASP A 216 11.13 -6.71 21.32
CA ASP A 216 12.59 -6.86 21.17
C ASP A 216 13.15 -8.30 21.23
N SER A 217 12.35 -9.32 21.58
CA SER A 217 12.79 -10.73 21.58
C SER A 217 12.26 -11.57 20.40
N LEU A 218 11.17 -11.14 19.77
CA LEU A 218 10.57 -11.82 18.61
C LEU A 218 11.54 -11.89 17.42
N VAL A 219 11.68 -13.09 16.84
CA VAL A 219 12.39 -13.30 15.57
C VAL A 219 11.52 -12.75 14.44
N ALA A 220 11.63 -11.45 14.19
CA ALA A 220 10.94 -10.78 13.10
C ALA A 220 11.42 -11.33 11.74
N PHE A 221 10.47 -11.71 10.87
CA PHE A 221 10.74 -11.94 9.45
C PHE A 221 11.24 -10.63 8.83
N ASN A 222 12.53 -10.54 8.55
CA ASN A 222 13.18 -9.31 8.15
C ASN A 222 14.27 -9.60 7.13
N ASP A 223 14.38 -8.78 6.09
CA ASP A 223 15.46 -8.81 5.08
C ASP A 223 16.85 -8.44 5.65
N PHE A 224 16.95 -8.39 6.99
CA PHE A 224 18.12 -8.08 7.79
C PHE A 224 19.30 -9.03 7.56
N GLU A 225 19.07 -10.35 7.46
CA GLU A 225 20.17 -11.32 7.37
C GLU A 225 20.58 -11.73 5.95
N ASN A 226 19.88 -11.24 4.92
CA ASN A 226 20.36 -11.33 3.54
C ASN A 226 21.37 -10.20 3.20
N VAL A 227 21.92 -9.51 4.20
CA VAL A 227 22.83 -8.36 4.05
C VAL A 227 24.29 -8.78 4.27
N ASP A 228 25.14 -8.50 3.29
CA ASP A 228 26.60 -8.65 3.44
C ASP A 228 27.17 -7.48 4.26
N HIS A 229 27.01 -7.55 5.59
CA HIS A 229 27.51 -6.53 6.52
C HIS A 229 29.03 -6.40 6.43
N GLN A 230 29.75 -7.51 6.24
CA GLN A 230 31.20 -7.52 6.05
C GLN A 230 31.63 -6.62 4.87
N LYS A 231 30.91 -6.67 3.74
CA LYS A 231 31.18 -5.87 2.52
C LYS A 231 30.73 -4.41 2.61
N LEU A 232 29.78 -4.08 3.48
CA LEU A 232 29.15 -2.76 3.57
C LEU A 232 29.63 -1.92 4.76
N ALA A 233 30.02 -2.54 5.89
CA ALA A 233 30.39 -1.83 7.11
C ALA A 233 31.80 -1.23 7.09
N PHE A 234 32.72 -1.73 6.24
CA PHE A 234 34.00 -1.08 6.04
C PHE A 234 33.87 0.07 5.05
N PHE A 235 34.25 1.28 5.47
CA PHE A 235 34.37 2.40 4.55
C PHE A 235 35.68 2.29 3.77
N ASP A 236 35.58 1.82 2.52
CA ASP A 236 36.69 1.67 1.58
C ASP A 236 36.76 2.90 0.64
N PRO A 237 37.77 3.78 0.77
CA PRO A 237 37.85 5.01 -0.03
C PRO A 237 38.01 4.78 -1.53
N GLU A 238 38.47 3.62 -1.98
CA GLU A 238 38.60 3.30 -3.42
C GLU A 238 37.25 2.91 -4.05
N LYS A 239 36.25 2.61 -3.22
CA LYS A 239 34.95 2.03 -3.62
C LYS A 239 33.75 2.88 -3.21
N PHE A 240 33.89 3.64 -2.12
CA PHE A 240 32.87 4.55 -1.59
C PHE A 240 33.41 5.98 -1.67
N ASP A 241 33.23 6.55 -2.86
CA ASP A 241 33.70 7.87 -3.24
C ASP A 241 32.84 9.01 -2.64
N GLU A 242 33.11 10.25 -3.06
CA GLU A 242 32.35 11.41 -2.63
C GLU A 242 30.89 11.37 -3.11
N ASN A 243 30.59 10.75 -4.25
CA ASN A 243 29.20 10.58 -4.71
C ASN A 243 28.43 9.64 -3.78
N TYR A 244 29.07 8.58 -3.27
CA TYR A 244 28.50 7.70 -2.26
C TYR A 244 28.21 8.43 -0.94
N LEU A 245 29.13 9.29 -0.48
CA LEU A 245 28.93 10.10 0.74
C LEU A 245 27.86 11.18 0.58
N GLU A 246 27.80 11.85 -0.58
CA GLU A 246 26.74 12.82 -0.88
C GLU A 246 25.36 12.15 -0.96
N LYS A 247 25.27 10.94 -1.53
CA LYS A 247 24.03 10.14 -1.47
C LYS A 247 23.65 9.74 -0.04
N GLY A 248 24.62 9.43 0.82
CA GLY A 248 24.40 9.23 2.25
C GLY A 248 23.86 10.48 2.97
N LYS A 249 24.33 11.67 2.55
CA LYS A 249 23.84 12.97 3.01
C LYS A 249 22.44 13.29 2.51
N GLU A 250 22.11 13.00 1.25
CA GLU A 250 20.75 13.11 0.72
C GLU A 250 19.77 12.22 1.49
N LEU A 251 20.14 10.96 1.73
CA LEU A 251 19.34 10.01 2.50
C LEU A 251 19.15 10.48 3.96
N TYR A 252 20.19 11.01 4.59
CA TYR A 252 20.10 11.63 5.92
C TYR A 252 19.15 12.84 5.91
N GLN A 253 19.28 13.72 4.92
CA GLN A 253 18.43 14.91 4.77
C GLN A 253 16.97 14.56 4.48
N LEU A 254 16.69 13.45 3.80
CA LEU A 254 15.34 12.99 3.53
C LEU A 254 14.68 12.33 4.76
N ASN A 255 15.46 11.62 5.58
CA ASN A 255 14.92 10.68 6.57
C ASN A 255 15.13 11.06 8.03
N CYS A 256 16.17 11.83 8.36
CA CYS A 256 16.63 12.03 9.74
C CYS A 256 16.37 13.44 10.27
N ILE A 257 16.22 14.46 9.41
CA ILE A 257 16.17 15.87 9.82
C ILE A 257 14.86 16.32 10.49
N ALA A 258 13.84 15.47 10.51
CA ALA A 258 12.65 15.71 11.31
C ALA A 258 12.94 15.58 12.82
N CYS A 259 13.97 14.82 13.18
CA CYS A 259 14.41 14.61 14.56
C CYS A 259 15.77 15.26 14.84
N HIS A 260 16.72 15.16 13.90
CA HIS A 260 18.06 15.74 14.02
C HIS A 260 18.20 17.05 13.22
N SER A 261 19.27 17.81 13.44
CA SER A 261 19.56 19.01 12.65
C SER A 261 20.02 18.67 11.23
N LYS A 262 19.80 19.61 10.28
CA LYS A 262 20.16 19.43 8.86
C LYS A 262 21.65 19.17 8.63
N ASP A 263 22.50 19.67 9.51
CA ASP A 263 23.95 19.54 9.50
C ASP A 263 24.50 18.41 10.40
N GLY A 264 23.63 17.78 11.21
CA GLY A 264 24.00 16.78 12.21
C GLY A 264 24.71 17.34 13.46
N VAL A 265 24.82 18.66 13.59
CA VAL A 265 25.67 19.32 14.60
C VAL A 265 24.89 20.33 15.42
N SER A 266 24.09 21.16 14.74
CA SER A 266 23.25 22.17 15.39
C SER A 266 22.22 21.53 16.33
N PRO A 267 21.69 22.26 17.32
CA PRO A 267 20.62 21.76 18.19
C PRO A 267 19.48 21.13 17.38
N PRO A 268 19.08 19.88 17.70
CA PRO A 268 18.10 19.15 16.92
C PRO A 268 16.68 19.71 17.07
N PRO A 269 15.82 19.65 16.03
CA PRO A 269 14.41 20.07 16.12
C PRO A 269 13.61 19.30 17.17
N ASN A 270 13.95 18.02 17.40
CA ASN A 270 13.46 17.26 18.55
C ASN A 270 14.54 17.33 19.66
N PRO A 271 14.27 17.99 20.81
CA PRO A 271 15.26 18.18 21.88
C PRO A 271 15.70 16.88 22.57
N LEU A 272 14.98 15.76 22.35
CA LEU A 272 15.37 14.43 22.85
C LEU A 272 16.31 13.68 21.89
N SER A 273 16.59 14.23 20.70
CA SER A 273 17.53 13.64 19.74
C SER A 273 18.98 13.97 20.08
N ARG A 274 19.91 13.11 19.67
CA ARG A 274 21.35 13.33 19.88
C ARG A 274 21.94 14.32 18.87
N MET A 275 22.91 15.10 19.33
CA MET A 275 23.88 15.81 18.49
C MET A 275 25.08 14.88 18.24
N PHE A 276 25.37 14.58 16.97
CA PHE A 276 26.39 13.61 16.58
C PHE A 276 27.82 14.02 17.00
N THR A 277 28.03 15.30 17.31
CA THR A 277 29.32 15.89 17.73
C THR A 277 29.41 16.25 19.22
N LYS A 278 28.43 15.86 20.04
CA LYS A 278 28.44 16.16 21.49
C LYS A 278 28.02 14.98 22.37
N ASN A 279 27.26 14.03 21.83
CA ASN A 279 26.75 12.90 22.59
C ASN A 279 27.41 11.58 22.14
N ILE A 280 27.91 10.80 23.10
CA ILE A 280 28.36 9.42 22.85
C ILE A 280 27.17 8.58 22.36
N MET A 281 27.42 7.66 21.42
CA MET A 281 26.44 6.70 20.91
C MET A 281 26.26 5.55 21.89
N GLU A 282 25.25 5.66 22.76
CA GLU A 282 24.97 4.69 23.83
C GLU A 282 24.61 3.28 23.33
N ASN A 283 24.11 3.14 22.09
CA ASN A 283 23.87 1.82 21.47
C ASN A 283 25.07 1.33 20.63
N GLY A 284 26.24 1.98 20.75
CA GLY A 284 27.45 1.72 19.97
C GLY A 284 27.61 2.67 18.76
N GLY A 285 28.80 3.27 18.62
CA GLY A 285 29.13 4.22 17.55
C GLY A 285 29.81 3.60 16.32
N ASP A 286 30.06 2.29 16.31
CA ASP A 286 30.58 1.57 15.14
C ASP A 286 29.52 1.40 14.05
N PRO A 287 29.89 1.08 12.79
CA PRO A 287 28.92 0.99 11.70
C PRO A 287 27.84 -0.10 11.86
N TYR A 288 28.12 -1.21 12.55
CA TYR A 288 27.15 -2.29 12.72
C TYR A 288 26.16 -1.96 13.84
N SER A 289 26.61 -1.35 14.93
CA SER A 289 25.77 -0.84 16.01
C SER A 289 24.91 0.35 15.59
N MET A 290 25.46 1.29 14.80
CA MET A 290 24.65 2.33 14.16
C MET A 290 23.64 1.75 13.16
N PHE A 291 24.00 0.67 12.45
CA PHE A 291 23.07 -0.04 11.57
C PHE A 291 21.92 -0.69 12.36
N ARG A 292 22.22 -1.37 13.48
CA ARG A 292 21.19 -1.94 14.37
C ARG A 292 20.29 -0.84 14.93
N THR A 293 20.85 0.29 15.33
CA THR A 293 20.09 1.48 15.79
C THR A 293 19.15 2.02 14.71
N LEU A 294 19.60 2.14 13.46
CA LEU A 294 18.72 2.50 12.33
C LEU A 294 17.71 1.40 11.98
N THR A 295 17.95 0.14 12.34
CA THR A 295 17.10 -1.00 11.98
C THR A 295 15.99 -1.24 13.00
N TYR A 296 16.32 -1.23 14.28
CA TYR A 296 15.43 -1.58 15.39
C TYR A 296 14.97 -0.36 16.19
N GLY A 297 15.47 0.84 15.85
CA GLY A 297 15.32 2.01 16.71
C GLY A 297 16.21 1.93 17.95
N PHE A 298 16.08 2.93 18.82
CA PHE A 298 16.70 2.93 20.15
C PHE A 298 16.06 4.01 21.04
N ARG A 299 15.42 3.59 22.14
CA ARG A 299 14.58 4.47 22.98
C ARG A 299 13.54 5.22 22.12
N ASN A 300 13.51 6.54 22.20
CA ASN A 300 12.57 7.40 21.46
C ASN A 300 12.91 7.53 19.96
N MET A 301 14.03 6.96 19.49
CA MET A 301 14.36 6.90 18.07
C MET A 301 13.64 5.72 17.43
N MET A 302 12.65 6.00 16.58
CA MET A 302 11.93 4.98 15.82
C MET A 302 12.85 4.23 14.83
N PRO A 303 12.59 2.94 14.55
CA PRO A 303 13.15 2.20 13.42
C PRO A 303 13.12 3.00 12.10
N SER A 304 14.26 3.06 11.40
CA SER A 304 14.34 3.64 10.04
C SER A 304 14.01 2.58 8.98
N VAL A 305 12.83 1.99 9.10
CA VAL A 305 12.29 0.94 8.21
C VAL A 305 12.23 1.36 6.73
N GLN A 306 12.18 2.66 6.47
CA GLN A 306 12.16 3.24 5.12
C GLN A 306 13.51 3.18 4.39
N LEU A 307 14.63 2.96 5.10
CA LEU A 307 15.96 2.82 4.50
C LEU A 307 16.28 1.35 4.23
N LYS A 308 16.79 1.02 3.04
CA LYS A 308 17.43 -0.29 2.77
C LYS A 308 18.66 -0.50 3.63
N PRO A 309 19.12 -1.76 3.82
CA PRO A 309 20.39 -2.04 4.46
C PRO A 309 21.60 -1.28 3.89
N ALA A 310 21.78 -1.28 2.55
CA ALA A 310 22.86 -0.53 1.92
C ALA A 310 22.74 1.00 2.13
N GLU A 311 21.52 1.53 2.17
CA GLU A 311 21.23 2.96 2.40
C GLU A 311 21.47 3.36 3.86
N ARG A 312 21.18 2.47 4.83
CA ARG A 312 21.59 2.65 6.23
C ARG A 312 23.11 2.79 6.31
N TYR A 313 23.87 1.93 5.63
CA TYR A 313 25.34 2.08 5.56
C TYR A 313 25.81 3.36 4.86
N GLN A 314 25.11 3.84 3.83
CA GLN A 314 25.39 5.16 3.22
C GLN A 314 25.22 6.31 4.23
N VAL A 315 24.11 6.34 4.96
CA VAL A 315 23.86 7.34 6.02
C VAL A 315 24.90 7.25 7.14
N ILE A 316 25.26 6.03 7.56
CA ILE A 316 26.26 5.78 8.60
C ILE A 316 27.65 6.25 8.16
N HIS A 317 28.06 5.95 6.93
CA HIS A 317 29.36 6.38 6.40
C HIS A 317 29.42 7.89 6.21
N TYR A 318 28.34 8.52 5.75
CA TYR A 318 28.21 9.98 5.75
C TYR A 318 28.40 10.57 7.16
N LEU A 319 27.61 10.11 8.15
CA LEU A 319 27.70 10.60 9.52
C LEU A 319 29.09 10.38 10.13
N ARG A 320 29.68 9.19 9.93
CA ARG A 320 31.00 8.87 10.48
C ARG A 320 32.13 9.66 9.83
N GLN A 321 32.17 9.75 8.49
CA GLN A 321 33.28 10.40 7.79
C GLN A 321 33.14 11.93 7.74
N ARG A 322 31.92 12.47 7.53
CA ARG A 322 31.67 13.91 7.27
C ARG A 322 31.09 14.71 8.44
N VAL A 323 30.63 14.04 9.50
CA VAL A 323 30.08 14.72 10.69
C VAL A 323 30.95 14.43 11.92
N ILE A 324 31.10 13.16 12.28
CA ILE A 324 31.83 12.77 13.50
C ILE A 324 33.35 12.97 13.31
N LYS A 325 33.97 12.30 12.33
CA LYS A 325 35.43 12.36 12.12
C LYS A 325 35.96 13.77 11.85
N GLU A 326 35.22 14.60 11.12
CA GLU A 326 35.64 15.98 10.78
C GLU A 326 35.46 16.98 11.93
N LYS A 327 34.51 16.76 12.85
CA LYS A 327 34.06 17.80 13.81
C LYS A 327 34.07 17.39 15.28
N ALA A 328 34.16 16.09 15.57
CA ALA A 328 34.23 15.49 16.89
C ALA A 328 34.97 14.13 16.82
N PRO A 329 36.25 14.11 16.38
CA PRO A 329 37.01 12.87 16.18
C PRO A 329 37.13 12.02 17.44
N GLU A 330 37.06 12.63 18.63
CA GLU A 330 37.03 11.96 19.93
C GLU A 330 35.77 11.07 20.16
N LEU A 331 34.71 11.29 19.38
CA LEU A 331 33.50 10.46 19.38
C LEU A 331 33.50 9.38 18.29
N LEU A 332 34.54 9.34 17.43
CA LEU A 332 34.65 8.34 16.37
C LEU A 332 35.12 6.99 16.92
N VAL A 333 34.23 6.01 16.96
CA VAL A 333 34.62 4.62 17.26
C VAL A 333 35.41 4.05 16.07
N GLU A 334 36.71 3.83 16.23
CA GLU A 334 37.56 3.20 15.21
C GLU A 334 37.20 1.73 14.97
N ILE A 335 37.46 1.26 13.74
CA ILE A 335 37.26 -0.14 13.33
C ILE A 335 38.50 -0.64 12.60
N ASN A 336 38.84 -1.91 12.79
CA ASN A 336 39.96 -2.57 12.11
C ASN A 336 39.47 -3.77 11.28
N LYS A 337 40.33 -4.31 10.40
CA LYS A 337 39.97 -5.45 9.52
C LYS A 337 39.49 -6.69 10.29
N ASN A 338 39.99 -6.91 11.51
CA ASN A 338 39.58 -8.03 12.38
C ASN A 338 38.17 -7.82 13.00
N TYR A 339 37.70 -6.58 13.12
CA TYR A 339 36.33 -6.26 13.54
C TYR A 339 35.33 -6.60 12.43
N ILE A 340 35.67 -6.27 11.18
CA ILE A 340 34.84 -6.52 9.99
C ILE A 340 34.70 -8.03 9.70
N GLN A 341 35.76 -8.81 9.91
CA GLN A 341 35.73 -10.28 9.76
C GLN A 341 34.79 -11.00 10.76
N LYS A 342 34.30 -10.31 11.79
CA LYS A 342 33.34 -10.86 12.78
C LYS A 342 31.88 -10.49 12.47
N MET A 343 31.61 -9.79 11.36
CA MET A 343 30.25 -9.42 10.97
C MET A 343 29.57 -10.52 10.13
N PRO A 344 28.24 -10.61 10.14
CA PRO A 344 27.52 -11.59 9.32
C PRO A 344 27.77 -11.39 7.81
N LYS A 345 27.86 -12.49 7.06
CA LYS A 345 27.95 -12.52 5.60
C LYS A 345 26.69 -13.16 5.01
N SER A 346 26.07 -12.49 4.05
CA SER A 346 24.94 -13.03 3.28
C SER A 346 25.36 -14.16 2.32
N PRO A 347 24.49 -15.14 1.99
CA PRO A 347 24.75 -16.11 0.94
C PRO A 347 24.94 -15.44 -0.43
N ASP A 348 25.98 -15.83 -1.18
CA ASP A 348 26.33 -15.16 -2.46
C ASP A 348 25.17 -15.18 -3.48
N SER A 349 24.58 -14.00 -3.70
CA SER A 349 23.39 -13.82 -4.55
C SER A 349 23.42 -12.52 -5.36
N SER A 350 23.10 -12.67 -6.64
CA SER A 350 22.65 -11.58 -7.53
C SER A 350 21.58 -12.10 -8.49
N SER A 351 21.82 -13.28 -9.09
CA SER A 351 20.79 -14.03 -9.84
C SER A 351 19.85 -14.85 -8.95
N ARG A 352 20.37 -15.43 -7.86
CA ARG A 352 19.57 -16.29 -6.94
C ARG A 352 18.58 -15.52 -6.08
N GLU A 353 18.84 -14.25 -5.75
CA GLU A 353 17.92 -13.46 -4.91
C GLU A 353 16.70 -12.99 -5.70
N ALA A 354 16.90 -12.51 -6.93
CA ALA A 354 15.81 -12.21 -7.86
C ALA A 354 14.90 -13.44 -8.08
N LYS A 355 15.51 -14.61 -8.31
CA LYS A 355 14.78 -15.88 -8.47
C LYS A 355 14.10 -16.34 -7.18
N ARG A 356 14.73 -16.19 -6.01
CA ARG A 356 14.13 -16.48 -4.69
C ARG A 356 12.93 -15.58 -4.41
N ILE A 357 13.01 -14.27 -4.68
CA ILE A 357 11.90 -13.32 -4.52
C ILE A 357 10.72 -13.72 -5.42
N GLU A 358 10.99 -14.23 -6.63
CA GLU A 358 9.94 -14.68 -7.53
C GLU A 358 9.39 -16.07 -7.21
N GLU A 359 10.21 -16.99 -6.70
CA GLU A 359 9.76 -18.26 -6.13
C GLU A 359 8.91 -18.03 -4.87
N LEU A 360 9.25 -17.02 -4.05
CA LEU A 360 8.41 -16.51 -2.96
C LEU A 360 7.10 -15.91 -3.51
N ALA A 361 7.13 -15.11 -4.58
CA ALA A 361 5.91 -14.62 -5.23
C ALA A 361 4.98 -15.75 -5.67
N LYS A 362 5.52 -16.76 -6.37
CA LYS A 362 4.79 -17.92 -6.90
C LYS A 362 4.34 -18.91 -5.81
N SER A 363 4.92 -18.86 -4.61
CA SER A 363 4.51 -19.68 -3.46
C SER A 363 3.53 -18.98 -2.51
N GLY A 364 3.04 -17.79 -2.86
CA GLY A 364 2.12 -17.03 -2.01
C GLY A 364 2.80 -16.32 -0.84
N TYR A 365 4.07 -15.91 -0.98
CA TYR A 365 4.76 -15.03 -0.04
C TYR A 365 4.72 -13.55 -0.43
N LEU A 366 4.50 -13.22 -1.71
CA LEU A 366 4.23 -11.84 -2.14
C LEU A 366 2.73 -11.64 -2.42
N ARG A 367 2.34 -10.37 -2.48
CA ARG A 367 1.02 -9.92 -2.93
C ARG A 367 0.67 -10.49 -4.31
N ASP A 368 -0.56 -10.96 -4.49
CA ASP A 368 -1.14 -11.14 -5.82
C ASP A 368 -1.58 -9.76 -6.35
N TYR A 369 -1.20 -9.43 -7.59
CA TYR A 369 -1.55 -8.16 -8.26
C TYR A 369 -2.55 -8.38 -9.40
N GLY A 370 -2.97 -9.63 -9.65
CA GLY A 370 -3.57 -10.05 -10.91
C GLY A 370 -2.54 -10.20 -12.04
N LYS A 371 -3.03 -10.51 -13.24
CA LYS A 371 -2.21 -10.72 -14.45
C LYS A 371 -1.69 -9.42 -15.08
N ALA A 372 -2.30 -8.28 -14.76
CA ALA A 372 -1.99 -7.00 -15.38
C ALA A 372 -1.89 -5.90 -14.31
N LEU A 373 -0.83 -5.10 -14.37
CA LEU A 373 -0.59 -3.96 -13.48
C LEU A 373 -0.47 -2.68 -14.31
N ILE A 374 -1.36 -1.72 -14.08
CA ILE A 374 -1.18 -0.35 -14.52
C ILE A 374 -0.14 0.30 -13.59
N SER A 375 0.91 0.91 -14.14
CA SER A 375 1.88 1.68 -13.35
C SER A 375 2.84 2.49 -14.25
N PRO A 376 3.54 3.50 -13.70
CA PRO A 376 4.82 3.91 -14.26
C PRO A 376 5.81 2.74 -14.24
N VAL A 377 6.65 2.62 -15.27
CA VAL A 377 7.70 1.60 -15.36
C VAL A 377 9.05 2.28 -15.64
N VAL A 378 10.10 1.84 -14.94
CA VAL A 378 11.49 2.30 -15.12
C VAL A 378 12.44 1.12 -15.35
N GLY A 379 13.72 1.38 -15.60
CA GLY A 379 14.73 0.34 -15.88
C GLY A 379 14.94 0.13 -17.39
N ASN A 380 14.95 -1.12 -17.82
CA ASN A 380 15.19 -1.53 -19.21
C ASN A 380 13.98 -1.24 -20.13
N ALA A 381 12.77 -1.22 -19.58
CA ALA A 381 11.58 -0.64 -20.20
C ALA A 381 11.21 0.66 -19.46
N LYS A 382 10.64 1.66 -20.17
CA LYS A 382 10.32 2.97 -19.58
C LYS A 382 9.01 3.56 -20.12
N SER A 383 8.10 3.92 -19.22
CA SER A 383 6.92 4.77 -19.51
C SER A 383 6.38 5.36 -18.20
N SER A 384 5.78 6.54 -18.26
CA SER A 384 5.04 7.11 -17.11
C SER A 384 3.69 6.45 -16.86
N ASN A 385 3.18 5.66 -17.81
CA ASN A 385 1.79 5.21 -17.84
C ASN A 385 1.66 3.89 -18.64
N ALA A 386 2.17 2.80 -18.10
CA ALA A 386 2.19 1.49 -18.75
C ALA A 386 1.11 0.53 -18.23
N LEU A 387 0.74 -0.46 -19.05
CA LEU A 387 0.08 -1.70 -18.61
C LEU A 387 1.08 -2.84 -18.80
N THR A 388 1.49 -3.47 -17.71
CA THR A 388 2.43 -4.59 -17.74
C THR A 388 1.68 -5.89 -17.46
N ILE A 389 1.80 -6.86 -18.36
CA ILE A 389 1.01 -8.10 -18.40
C ILE A 389 1.95 -9.31 -18.23
N ASN A 390 1.65 -10.15 -17.25
CA ASN A 390 2.31 -11.44 -17.03
C ASN A 390 1.72 -12.51 -17.97
N LEU A 391 2.52 -12.97 -18.94
CA LEU A 391 2.12 -13.96 -19.94
C LEU A 391 2.25 -15.42 -19.47
N GLY A 392 2.82 -15.65 -18.28
CA GLY A 392 3.21 -16.97 -17.79
C GLY A 392 4.68 -17.30 -18.08
N ASP A 393 5.17 -18.41 -17.53
CA ASP A 393 6.54 -18.92 -17.67
C ASP A 393 7.63 -17.83 -17.60
N GLU A 394 7.56 -17.00 -16.55
CA GLU A 394 8.52 -15.91 -16.28
C GLU A 394 8.60 -14.85 -17.39
N THR A 395 7.63 -14.83 -18.33
CA THR A 395 7.58 -13.94 -19.48
C THR A 395 6.57 -12.82 -19.25
N THR A 396 7.00 -11.59 -19.52
CA THR A 396 6.22 -10.37 -19.29
C THR A 396 6.27 -9.48 -20.53
N ILE A 397 5.18 -8.78 -20.83
CA ILE A 397 5.13 -7.73 -21.86
C ILE A 397 4.54 -6.44 -21.26
N SER A 398 4.99 -5.28 -21.73
CA SER A 398 4.50 -3.99 -21.23
C SER A 398 4.19 -3.03 -22.37
N TYR A 399 3.05 -2.33 -22.28
CA TYR A 399 2.58 -1.38 -23.28
C TYR A 399 2.51 0.03 -22.70
N ASP A 400 2.96 1.02 -23.46
CA ASP A 400 2.71 2.43 -23.16
C ASP A 400 1.27 2.78 -23.51
N LEU A 401 0.50 3.27 -22.54
CA LEU A 401 -0.95 3.45 -22.71
C LEU A 401 -1.33 4.79 -23.37
N GLY A 402 -0.36 5.67 -23.58
CA GLY A 402 -0.54 6.89 -24.37
C GLY A 402 -0.38 6.68 -25.87
N THR A 403 0.33 5.63 -26.28
CA THR A 403 0.71 5.36 -27.67
C THR A 403 0.40 3.95 -28.16
N MET A 404 -0.01 3.04 -27.26
CA MET A 404 -0.19 1.59 -27.46
C MET A 404 0.99 0.85 -28.10
N ARG A 405 2.19 1.44 -28.13
CA ARG A 405 3.40 0.70 -28.47
C ARG A 405 3.79 -0.24 -27.33
N SER A 406 4.40 -1.36 -27.66
CA SER A 406 5.14 -2.14 -26.67
C SER A 406 6.35 -1.32 -26.23
N ILE A 407 6.60 -1.24 -24.92
CA ILE A 407 7.87 -0.72 -24.36
C ILE A 407 8.87 -1.84 -24.07
N GLY A 408 8.49 -3.10 -24.36
CA GLY A 408 9.34 -4.27 -24.27
C GLY A 408 8.60 -5.50 -23.71
N ALA A 409 9.13 -6.66 -24.06
CA ALA A 409 8.87 -7.93 -23.40
C ALA A 409 10.19 -8.54 -22.90
N TRP A 410 10.15 -9.34 -21.84
CA TRP A 410 11.33 -9.96 -21.23
C TRP A 410 10.99 -11.30 -20.59
N THR A 411 12.01 -12.13 -20.38
CA THR A 411 11.94 -13.38 -19.62
C THR A 411 12.70 -13.26 -18.29
N GLY A 412 12.39 -14.15 -17.35
CA GLY A 412 13.02 -14.22 -16.04
C GLY A 412 12.27 -13.49 -14.93
N GLY A 413 11.11 -12.88 -15.23
CA GLY A 413 10.18 -12.39 -14.22
C GLY A 413 9.20 -11.30 -14.61
N PHE A 414 8.44 -10.82 -13.62
CA PHE A 414 7.57 -9.64 -13.73
C PHE A 414 8.37 -8.36 -13.46
N LEU A 415 7.73 -7.32 -12.90
CA LEU A 415 8.36 -6.10 -12.44
C LEU A 415 8.99 -6.29 -11.05
N ASP A 416 10.11 -5.61 -10.80
CA ASP A 416 10.64 -5.42 -9.46
C ASP A 416 9.84 -4.33 -8.74
N LEU A 417 9.12 -4.75 -7.70
CA LEU A 417 8.25 -3.90 -6.89
C LEU A 417 8.82 -3.68 -5.48
N SER A 418 10.04 -4.16 -5.18
CA SER A 418 10.64 -4.09 -3.84
C SER A 418 10.80 -2.65 -3.32
N GLU A 419 10.95 -1.69 -4.22
CA GLU A 419 11.16 -0.26 -3.92
C GLU A 419 9.89 0.59 -3.98
N THR A 420 8.73 -0.05 -4.06
CA THR A 420 7.43 0.60 -4.27
C THR A 420 6.55 0.52 -3.02
N LEU A 421 5.47 1.31 -3.01
CA LEU A 421 4.47 1.29 -1.94
C LEU A 421 3.66 -0.01 -1.86
N HIS A 422 3.88 -0.94 -2.80
CA HIS A 422 3.31 -2.28 -2.74
C HIS A 422 4.03 -3.19 -1.72
N HIS A 423 5.30 -2.92 -1.40
CA HIS A 423 6.08 -3.71 -0.42
C HIS A 423 6.70 -2.87 0.71
N LYS A 424 6.79 -1.54 0.57
CA LYS A 424 7.35 -0.65 1.60
C LYS A 424 6.35 0.33 2.17
N LEU A 425 6.47 0.56 3.49
CA LEU A 425 5.60 1.47 4.24
C LEU A 425 5.75 2.92 3.76
N ARG A 426 6.98 3.33 3.47
CA ARG A 426 7.34 4.48 2.64
C ARG A 426 8.26 4.00 1.54
N ALA A 427 7.99 4.42 0.31
CA ALA A 427 8.81 4.11 -0.85
C ALA A 427 8.90 5.33 -1.75
N GLY A 428 10.07 5.54 -2.35
CA GLY A 428 10.29 6.56 -3.38
C GLY A 428 10.47 5.97 -4.79
N GLY A 429 10.55 4.65 -4.90
CA GLY A 429 10.79 3.95 -6.16
C GLY A 429 9.51 3.68 -6.95
N LEU A 430 9.71 3.48 -8.25
CA LEU A 430 8.69 3.06 -9.21
C LEU A 430 8.93 1.60 -9.61
N PRO A 431 7.90 0.87 -10.07
CA PRO A 431 8.07 -0.48 -10.64
C PRO A 431 9.16 -0.54 -11.71
N SER A 432 10.09 -1.50 -11.57
CA SER A 432 11.28 -1.58 -12.42
C SER A 432 11.31 -2.84 -13.28
N ALA A 433 11.40 -2.67 -14.60
CA ALA A 433 11.73 -3.73 -15.53
C ALA A 433 13.26 -3.94 -15.51
N ARG A 434 13.71 -4.92 -14.70
CA ARG A 434 15.14 -5.19 -14.43
C ARG A 434 15.79 -6.25 -15.32
N PHE A 435 15.00 -6.97 -16.11
CA PHE A 435 15.48 -8.08 -16.94
C PHE A 435 15.85 -7.61 -18.34
N GLU A 436 16.68 -8.39 -19.04
CA GLU A 436 17.02 -8.10 -20.42
C GLU A 436 15.82 -8.28 -21.34
N MET A 437 15.67 -7.34 -22.27
CA MET A 437 14.54 -7.27 -23.16
C MET A 437 14.71 -8.24 -24.34
N ILE A 438 13.66 -9.00 -24.68
CA ILE A 438 13.61 -9.79 -25.92
C ILE A 438 13.81 -8.82 -27.10
N MET A 439 14.75 -9.13 -27.99
CA MET A 439 15.08 -8.25 -29.11
C MET A 439 13.84 -7.97 -29.98
N HIS A 440 13.75 -6.75 -30.52
CA HIS A 440 12.59 -6.22 -31.27
C HIS A 440 11.25 -6.13 -30.54
N SER A 441 11.10 -6.64 -29.31
CA SER A 441 9.82 -6.60 -28.59
C SER A 441 9.29 -5.18 -28.28
N LYS A 442 10.15 -4.15 -28.34
CA LYS A 442 9.79 -2.72 -28.21
C LYS A 442 9.47 -2.01 -29.54
N ASP A 443 9.68 -2.67 -30.67
CA ASP A 443 9.50 -2.06 -31.99
C ASP A 443 8.01 -2.08 -32.44
N TRP A 444 7.21 -2.95 -31.80
CA TRP A 444 5.76 -3.09 -31.99
C TRP A 444 5.02 -1.77 -31.69
N GLY A 445 4.48 -1.14 -32.74
CA GLY A 445 3.74 0.12 -32.58
C GLY A 445 2.98 0.55 -33.83
N TRP A 446 1.83 1.19 -33.63
CA TRP A 446 0.97 1.69 -34.70
C TRP A 446 1.60 2.88 -35.42
N ALA A 447 1.46 2.90 -36.75
CA ALA A 447 1.94 3.99 -37.58
C ALA A 447 1.16 5.30 -37.33
N TRP A 448 1.89 6.42 -37.31
CA TRP A 448 1.29 7.75 -37.24
C TRP A 448 0.55 8.07 -38.54
N ASP A 449 -0.70 8.55 -38.45
CA ASP A 449 -1.51 8.92 -39.63
C ASP A 449 -1.53 7.81 -40.73
N GLY A 450 -1.57 6.55 -40.28
CA GLY A 450 -1.79 5.37 -41.11
C GLY A 450 -0.65 4.91 -42.01
N LYS A 451 0.55 5.51 -41.94
CA LYS A 451 1.72 5.07 -42.74
C LYS A 451 3.00 5.09 -41.94
N ALA A 452 3.78 4.01 -42.02
CA ALA A 452 5.03 3.89 -41.26
C ALA A 452 6.07 4.95 -41.62
N GLU A 453 6.05 5.48 -42.85
CA GLU A 453 6.93 6.56 -43.29
C GLU A 453 6.62 7.93 -42.65
N ASN A 454 5.47 8.07 -41.98
CA ASN A 454 5.09 9.31 -41.31
C ASN A 454 5.81 9.43 -39.96
N GLN A 455 6.48 10.55 -39.72
CA GLN A 455 7.10 10.83 -38.44
C GLN A 455 6.04 11.21 -37.39
N ALA A 456 6.00 10.47 -36.28
CA ALA A 456 5.19 10.85 -35.13
C ALA A 456 5.72 12.17 -34.51
N PRO A 457 4.85 13.06 -34.03
CA PRO A 457 5.26 14.29 -33.36
C PRO A 457 5.91 13.98 -32.01
N ASP A 458 6.86 14.82 -31.61
CA ASP A 458 7.24 14.92 -30.19
C ASP A 458 6.11 15.67 -29.45
N LEU A 459 5.61 15.06 -28.38
CA LEU A 459 4.52 15.61 -27.58
C LEU A 459 4.97 16.08 -26.19
N PHE A 460 6.25 15.93 -25.84
CA PHE A 460 6.75 16.26 -24.51
C PHE A 460 6.37 17.71 -24.10
N PRO A 461 5.81 17.94 -22.89
CA PRO A 461 5.70 17.02 -21.74
C PRO A 461 4.51 16.05 -21.77
N ARG A 462 3.59 16.13 -22.74
CA ARG A 462 2.50 15.16 -22.87
C ARG A 462 3.05 13.82 -23.34
N THR A 463 2.43 12.74 -22.85
CA THR A 463 2.82 11.35 -23.15
C THR A 463 1.73 10.54 -23.83
N VAL A 464 0.56 11.16 -24.04
CA VAL A 464 -0.61 10.57 -24.70
C VAL A 464 -0.79 11.18 -26.08
N TRP A 465 -0.96 10.35 -27.11
CA TRP A 465 -1.29 10.77 -28.47
C TRP A 465 -2.75 11.28 -28.55
N PRO A 466 -3.08 12.17 -29.50
CA PRO A 466 -4.46 12.63 -29.69
C PRO A 466 -5.42 11.45 -29.92
N GLU A 467 -6.63 11.51 -29.33
CA GLU A 467 -7.62 10.41 -29.41
C GLU A 467 -7.95 9.97 -30.84
N GLU A 468 -7.91 10.93 -31.76
CA GLU A 468 -8.17 10.73 -33.18
C GLU A 468 -7.10 9.89 -33.87
N GLN A 469 -5.86 9.89 -33.37
CA GLN A 469 -4.81 8.96 -33.76
C GLN A 469 -4.90 7.67 -32.96
N ILE A 470 -4.96 7.75 -31.63
CA ILE A 470 -5.07 6.57 -30.76
C ILE A 470 -5.75 6.93 -29.43
N ARG A 471 -6.62 6.04 -28.92
CA ARG A 471 -7.15 6.15 -27.54
C ARG A 471 -7.20 4.78 -26.88
N TYR A 472 -6.51 4.63 -25.76
CA TYR A 472 -6.73 3.50 -24.87
C TYR A 472 -8.12 3.60 -24.21
N ARG A 473 -8.92 2.54 -24.34
CA ARG A 473 -10.30 2.45 -23.83
C ARG A 473 -10.41 1.60 -22.57
N GLY A 474 -9.46 0.71 -22.30
CA GLY A 474 -9.47 -0.14 -21.12
C GLY A 474 -8.90 -1.53 -21.39
N HIS A 475 -9.06 -2.44 -20.43
CA HIS A 475 -8.74 -3.85 -20.63
C HIS A 475 -9.77 -4.77 -19.95
N TYR A 476 -9.96 -5.94 -20.55
CA TYR A 476 -10.79 -7.02 -20.03
C TYR A 476 -9.88 -8.12 -19.49
N PRO A 477 -9.87 -8.39 -18.17
CA PRO A 477 -9.44 -9.69 -17.68
C PRO A 477 -10.38 -10.81 -18.14
N HIS A 478 -9.83 -11.95 -18.58
CA HIS A 478 -10.63 -13.14 -18.91
C HIS A 478 -9.84 -14.43 -18.65
N GLY A 479 -9.96 -14.96 -17.43
CA GLY A 479 -9.15 -16.08 -16.96
C GLY A 479 -7.66 -15.74 -17.01
N GLU A 480 -6.88 -16.54 -17.73
CA GLU A 480 -5.45 -16.30 -17.97
C GLU A 480 -5.17 -15.18 -18.98
N ASN A 481 -6.16 -14.73 -19.74
CA ASN A 481 -6.00 -13.73 -20.80
C ASN A 481 -6.20 -12.31 -20.25
N THR A 482 -5.47 -11.36 -20.85
CA THR A 482 -5.81 -9.94 -20.79
C THR A 482 -6.10 -9.47 -22.21
N ILE A 483 -7.22 -8.78 -22.42
CA ILE A 483 -7.63 -8.23 -23.72
C ILE A 483 -7.58 -6.71 -23.59
N LEU A 484 -6.59 -6.07 -24.21
CA LEU A 484 -6.50 -4.62 -24.33
C LEU A 484 -7.56 -4.12 -25.31
N SER A 485 -8.18 -2.98 -25.01
CA SER A 485 -9.15 -2.32 -25.88
C SER A 485 -8.72 -0.88 -26.14
N TYR A 486 -8.63 -0.52 -27.41
CA TYR A 486 -8.23 0.81 -27.86
C TYR A 486 -8.83 1.14 -29.23
N THR A 487 -8.62 2.37 -29.71
CA THR A 487 -8.89 2.77 -31.10
C THR A 487 -7.60 3.22 -31.77
N VAL A 488 -7.46 3.00 -33.07
CA VAL A 488 -6.40 3.52 -33.93
C VAL A 488 -7.07 4.21 -35.12
N GLN A 489 -6.84 5.52 -35.32
CA GLN A 489 -7.53 6.32 -36.34
C GLN A 489 -9.05 6.12 -36.32
N LYS A 490 -9.65 6.26 -35.12
CA LYS A 490 -11.05 5.96 -34.79
C LYS A 490 -11.51 4.50 -34.99
N ARG A 491 -10.72 3.62 -35.60
CA ARG A 491 -11.04 2.20 -35.82
C ARG A 491 -10.79 1.40 -34.54
N GLY A 492 -11.77 0.63 -34.08
CA GLY A 492 -11.64 -0.15 -32.85
C GLY A 492 -10.68 -1.32 -33.00
N VAL A 493 -9.83 -1.54 -31.99
CA VAL A 493 -8.94 -2.70 -31.88
C VAL A 493 -9.11 -3.35 -30.51
N LEU A 494 -9.20 -4.68 -30.51
CA LEU A 494 -8.92 -5.54 -29.36
C LEU A 494 -7.60 -6.28 -29.62
N GLU A 495 -6.73 -6.32 -28.61
CA GLU A 495 -5.45 -7.05 -28.66
C GLU A 495 -5.33 -7.97 -27.45
N SER A 496 -4.79 -9.16 -27.62
CA SER A 496 -4.52 -10.06 -26.50
C SER A 496 -3.21 -10.82 -26.69
N PRO A 497 -2.12 -10.38 -26.02
CA PRO A 497 -0.85 -11.08 -26.05
C PRO A 497 -0.93 -12.38 -25.23
N ILE A 498 -0.39 -13.47 -25.76
CA ILE A 498 -0.21 -14.76 -25.06
C ILE A 498 1.14 -15.39 -25.41
N LEU A 499 1.56 -16.40 -24.64
CA LEU A 499 2.78 -17.16 -24.85
C LEU A 499 2.47 -18.57 -25.38
N GLU A 500 3.08 -18.99 -26.49
CA GLU A 500 3.19 -20.41 -26.85
C GLU A 500 4.46 -21.00 -26.22
N LYS A 501 4.33 -22.14 -25.55
CA LYS A 501 5.47 -22.86 -24.97
C LYS A 501 6.23 -23.60 -26.06
N THR A 502 7.47 -23.18 -26.31
CA THR A 502 8.48 -23.99 -27.00
C THR A 502 9.61 -24.34 -26.01
N ASN A 503 10.47 -25.32 -26.33
CA ASN A 503 11.35 -25.96 -25.34
C ASN A 503 12.25 -24.99 -24.56
N ARG A 504 12.68 -23.88 -25.18
CA ARG A 504 13.52 -22.85 -24.55
C ARG A 504 13.24 -21.41 -24.99
N THR A 505 12.58 -21.20 -26.14
CA THR A 505 12.42 -19.87 -26.73
C THR A 505 11.00 -19.34 -26.51
N PRO A 506 10.82 -18.12 -25.94
CA PRO A 506 9.51 -17.51 -25.78
C PRO A 506 8.95 -17.11 -27.14
N LEU A 507 7.78 -17.64 -27.48
CA LEU A 507 7.06 -17.29 -28.71
C LEU A 507 5.78 -16.54 -28.34
N ILE A 508 5.78 -15.24 -28.59
CA ILE A 508 4.71 -14.31 -28.20
C ILE A 508 3.73 -14.17 -29.36
N HIS A 509 2.46 -14.41 -29.09
CA HIS A 509 1.34 -14.24 -30.01
C HIS A 509 0.58 -12.95 -29.69
N HIS A 510 0.51 -12.04 -30.65
CA HIS A 510 -0.37 -10.88 -30.63
C HIS A 510 -1.64 -11.18 -31.43
N ARG A 511 -2.67 -11.62 -30.72
CA ARG A 511 -4.00 -11.85 -31.29
C ARG A 511 -4.72 -10.52 -31.41
N LEU A 512 -5.30 -10.22 -32.56
CA LEU A 512 -5.95 -8.96 -32.87
C LEU A 512 -7.36 -9.18 -33.43
N SER A 513 -8.31 -8.37 -32.98
CA SER A 513 -9.61 -8.20 -33.63
C SER A 513 -9.80 -6.71 -33.92
N ILE A 514 -9.99 -6.38 -35.20
CA ILE A 514 -10.04 -5.00 -35.69
C ILE A 514 -11.43 -4.78 -36.29
N GLU A 515 -12.15 -3.79 -35.78
CA GLU A 515 -13.50 -3.42 -36.21
C GLU A 515 -13.56 -3.00 -37.69
N PRO A 516 -14.74 -2.86 -38.31
CA PRO A 516 -14.88 -2.21 -39.62
C PRO A 516 -14.26 -0.81 -39.65
N GLY A 517 -13.75 -0.38 -40.81
CA GLY A 517 -13.15 0.95 -40.99
C GLY A 517 -12.77 1.25 -42.43
N LYS A 518 -12.88 2.53 -42.82
CA LYS A 518 -12.61 3.00 -44.19
C LYS A 518 -11.13 3.31 -44.46
N ASN A 519 -10.32 3.46 -43.42
CA ASN A 519 -8.89 3.79 -43.53
C ASN A 519 -8.06 2.51 -43.54
N SER A 520 -6.98 2.52 -44.32
CA SER A 520 -5.90 1.53 -44.17
C SER A 520 -5.15 1.83 -42.88
N LEU A 521 -4.76 0.79 -42.14
CA LEU A 521 -3.86 0.92 -40.99
C LEU A 521 -2.53 0.24 -41.32
N GLU A 522 -1.46 0.72 -40.69
CA GLU A 522 -0.16 0.07 -40.69
C GLU A 522 0.34 -0.09 -39.26
N LEU A 523 0.89 -1.28 -38.99
CA LEU A 523 1.48 -1.65 -37.71
C LEU A 523 2.93 -2.03 -37.97
N ILE A 524 3.85 -1.36 -37.28
CA ILE A 524 5.28 -1.60 -37.36
C ILE A 524 5.59 -2.73 -36.37
N ILE A 525 6.28 -3.78 -36.83
CA ILE A 525 6.55 -4.99 -36.04
C ILE A 525 7.98 -4.98 -35.51
N LEU A 526 8.96 -4.79 -36.41
CA LEU A 526 10.37 -4.72 -36.09
C LEU A 526 11.11 -3.71 -36.98
N ARG A 527 12.25 -3.23 -36.49
CA ARG A 527 13.10 -2.22 -37.15
C ARG A 527 14.47 -2.83 -37.48
N GLU A 528 14.46 -3.86 -38.32
CA GLU A 528 15.67 -4.52 -38.81
C GLU A 528 15.46 -5.09 -40.22
N LYS A 529 16.55 -5.08 -41.01
CA LYS A 529 16.58 -5.61 -42.37
C LYS A 529 16.15 -7.07 -42.38
N HIS A 530 15.13 -7.36 -43.18
CA HIS A 530 14.37 -8.60 -43.13
C HIS A 530 14.10 -9.17 -44.53
N GLU A 531 13.80 -10.46 -44.60
CA GLU A 531 13.32 -11.14 -45.81
C GLU A 531 11.86 -11.56 -45.61
N ILE A 532 10.98 -11.25 -46.57
CA ILE A 532 9.55 -11.61 -46.52
C ILE A 532 9.29 -12.81 -47.44
N LYS A 533 8.75 -13.89 -46.87
CA LYS A 533 8.33 -15.11 -47.56
C LYS A 533 6.84 -15.36 -47.28
N ASN A 534 5.97 -14.79 -48.12
CA ASN A 534 4.51 -14.82 -47.99
C ASN A 534 4.02 -14.30 -46.62
N LYS A 535 3.57 -15.20 -45.74
CA LYS A 535 3.06 -14.91 -44.39
C LYS A 535 4.11 -15.15 -43.29
N GLN A 536 5.39 -15.18 -43.64
CA GLN A 536 6.52 -15.23 -42.72
C GLN A 536 7.53 -14.14 -43.09
N ALA A 537 8.20 -13.57 -42.08
CA ALA A 537 9.36 -12.73 -42.26
C ALA A 537 10.47 -13.14 -41.27
N THR A 538 11.72 -13.03 -41.70
CA THR A 538 12.91 -13.34 -40.88
C THR A 538 13.85 -12.14 -40.89
N ALA A 539 14.34 -11.73 -39.71
CA ALA A 539 15.29 -10.65 -39.49
C ALA A 539 16.36 -11.13 -38.50
N ARG A 540 17.52 -11.58 -39.02
CA ARG A 540 18.50 -12.36 -38.24
C ARG A 540 17.82 -13.51 -37.48
N HIS A 541 18.00 -13.58 -36.16
CA HIS A 541 17.39 -14.56 -35.26
C HIS A 541 15.93 -14.25 -34.90
N CYS A 542 15.36 -13.12 -35.37
CA CYS A 542 13.96 -12.78 -35.17
C CYS A 542 13.08 -13.39 -36.27
N MET A 543 12.05 -14.13 -35.88
CA MET A 543 11.07 -14.74 -36.77
C MET A 543 9.67 -14.19 -36.48
N VAL A 544 8.94 -13.84 -37.54
CA VAL A 544 7.56 -13.31 -37.46
C VAL A 544 6.66 -14.10 -38.40
N TRP A 545 5.51 -14.58 -37.90
CA TRP A 545 4.50 -15.29 -38.68
C TRP A 545 3.14 -14.58 -38.60
N LEU A 546 2.52 -14.36 -39.77
CA LEU A 546 1.17 -13.82 -39.92
C LEU A 546 0.15 -14.94 -40.09
N GLN A 547 -0.85 -14.96 -39.24
CA GLN A 547 -2.02 -15.83 -39.33
C GLN A 547 -3.24 -14.93 -39.54
N ALA A 548 -3.86 -15.04 -40.71
CA ALA A 548 -5.04 -14.27 -41.11
C ALA A 548 -5.75 -15.04 -42.24
N GLN A 549 -7.07 -14.93 -42.36
CA GLN A 549 -7.82 -15.58 -43.43
C GLN A 549 -7.77 -14.75 -44.72
N GLU A 550 -7.79 -13.43 -44.58
CA GLU A 550 -7.67 -12.44 -45.63
C GLU A 550 -6.29 -12.54 -46.33
N LYS A 551 -6.28 -12.20 -47.62
CA LYS A 551 -5.05 -12.18 -48.46
C LYS A 551 -4.47 -10.77 -48.58
N GLU A 552 -5.30 -9.78 -48.31
CA GLU A 552 -5.06 -8.35 -48.35
C GLU A 552 -4.27 -7.89 -47.12
N ILE A 553 -4.43 -8.60 -45.99
CA ILE A 553 -3.56 -8.47 -44.81
C ILE A 553 -2.23 -9.15 -45.13
N LYS A 554 -1.14 -8.38 -45.19
CA LYS A 554 0.18 -8.84 -45.63
C LYS A 554 1.32 -8.02 -45.03
N PHE A 555 2.52 -8.59 -45.06
CA PHE A 555 3.74 -7.84 -44.76
C PHE A 555 4.19 -6.97 -45.94
N ARG A 556 4.85 -5.86 -45.64
CA ARG A 556 5.72 -5.11 -46.55
C ARG A 556 6.97 -4.62 -45.82
N SER A 557 7.97 -4.24 -46.59
CA SER A 557 9.11 -3.46 -46.09
C SER A 557 8.79 -1.96 -46.11
N GLY A 558 9.27 -1.25 -45.08
CA GLY A 558 9.31 0.21 -45.02
C GLY A 558 10.60 0.78 -45.60
N LYS A 559 10.73 2.11 -45.62
CA LYS A 559 11.92 2.79 -46.13
C LYS A 559 13.14 2.66 -45.20
N ASN A 560 12.91 2.44 -43.90
CA ASN A 560 13.94 2.42 -42.87
C ASN A 560 14.16 1.01 -42.30
N ASP A 561 14.20 -0.01 -43.18
CA ASP A 561 14.30 -1.44 -42.82
C ASP A 561 13.17 -1.94 -41.88
N GLU A 562 12.01 -1.27 -41.88
CA GLU A 562 10.86 -1.62 -41.05
C GLU A 562 10.06 -2.80 -41.63
N LEU A 563 9.78 -3.82 -40.82
CA LEU A 563 8.76 -4.82 -41.18
C LEU A 563 7.39 -4.28 -40.76
N ILE A 564 6.49 -4.14 -41.73
CA ILE A 564 5.17 -3.51 -41.54
C ILE A 564 4.07 -4.50 -41.90
N LEU A 565 3.07 -4.63 -41.03
CA LEU A 565 1.79 -5.24 -41.39
C LEU A 565 0.88 -4.17 -42.03
N GLN A 566 0.42 -4.44 -43.25
CA GLN A 566 -0.65 -3.66 -43.88
C GLN A 566 -2.01 -4.27 -43.54
N ILE A 567 -2.92 -3.44 -43.02
CA ILE A 567 -4.30 -3.81 -42.71
C ILE A 567 -5.23 -2.97 -43.59
N PRO A 568 -5.98 -3.57 -44.53
CA PRO A 568 -6.81 -2.83 -45.46
C PRO A 568 -8.05 -2.23 -44.79
N PRO A 569 -8.72 -1.26 -45.44
CA PRO A 569 -10.12 -0.95 -45.17
C PRO A 569 -10.99 -2.21 -45.21
N SER A 570 -12.02 -2.27 -44.37
CA SER A 570 -13.01 -3.36 -44.40
C SER A 570 -14.36 -2.92 -43.84
N ASP A 571 -15.43 -3.49 -44.36
CA ASP A 571 -16.81 -3.35 -43.91
C ASP A 571 -17.19 -4.36 -42.80
N ARG A 572 -16.34 -5.36 -42.56
CA ARG A 572 -16.49 -6.39 -41.52
C ARG A 572 -15.32 -6.39 -40.54
N PRO A 573 -15.49 -6.97 -39.32
CA PRO A 573 -14.37 -7.23 -38.42
C PRO A 573 -13.31 -8.12 -39.08
N LEU A 574 -12.05 -7.84 -38.79
CA LEU A 574 -10.88 -8.61 -39.20
C LEU A 574 -10.27 -9.30 -37.97
N HIS A 575 -9.96 -10.59 -38.08
CA HIS A 575 -9.33 -11.37 -37.02
C HIS A 575 -8.00 -11.94 -37.51
N LEU A 576 -6.93 -11.70 -36.77
CA LEU A 576 -5.59 -12.13 -37.12
C LEU A 576 -4.75 -12.41 -35.88
N ASN A 577 -3.63 -13.10 -36.06
CA ASN A 577 -2.58 -13.25 -35.07
C ASN A 577 -1.21 -13.00 -35.70
N LEU A 578 -0.33 -12.33 -34.97
CA LEU A 578 1.09 -12.23 -35.26
C LEU A 578 1.87 -12.98 -34.19
N ALA A 579 2.54 -14.06 -34.59
CA ALA A 579 3.49 -14.77 -33.73
C ALA A 579 4.90 -14.22 -33.95
N MET A 580 5.65 -13.97 -32.87
CA MET A 580 7.04 -13.50 -32.91
C MET A 580 7.90 -14.29 -31.92
N ALA A 581 9.11 -14.66 -32.35
CA ALA A 581 10.15 -15.23 -31.50
C ALA A 581 11.52 -14.67 -31.86
N PHE A 582 12.42 -14.62 -30.88
CA PHE A 582 13.84 -14.34 -31.09
C PHE A 582 14.62 -15.58 -30.66
N ASP A 583 15.26 -16.26 -31.62
CA ASP A 583 15.84 -17.59 -31.45
C ASP A 583 17.28 -17.66 -31.97
N GLU A 584 18.25 -17.49 -31.08
CA GLU A 584 19.69 -17.62 -31.43
C GLU A 584 20.13 -19.09 -31.62
N SER A 585 19.22 -20.06 -31.47
CA SER A 585 19.51 -21.49 -31.65
C SER A 585 19.09 -22.05 -33.01
N ASP A 586 18.40 -21.26 -33.83
CA ASP A 586 17.77 -21.65 -35.10
C ASP A 586 16.80 -22.87 -35.00
N GLU A 587 16.40 -23.28 -33.79
CA GLU A 587 15.48 -24.40 -33.55
C GLU A 587 14.08 -24.13 -34.14
N LEU A 588 13.66 -22.86 -34.19
CA LEU A 588 12.35 -22.44 -34.69
C LEU A 588 12.26 -22.27 -36.21
N GLU A 589 13.37 -22.26 -36.97
CA GLU A 589 13.33 -22.10 -38.45
C GLU A 589 12.37 -23.10 -39.12
N LYS A 590 12.26 -24.31 -38.56
CA LYS A 590 11.48 -25.43 -39.10
C LYS A 590 10.16 -25.67 -38.36
N LYS A 591 9.86 -24.90 -37.31
CA LYS A 591 8.66 -25.07 -36.48
C LYS A 591 7.67 -23.94 -36.73
N LYS A 592 6.51 -24.29 -37.30
CA LYS A 592 5.40 -23.34 -37.46
C LYS A 592 4.68 -23.16 -36.10
N PRO A 593 4.38 -21.92 -35.65
CA PRO A 593 3.57 -21.68 -34.45
C PRO A 593 2.14 -22.21 -34.63
N CYS A 594 1.49 -22.53 -33.51
CA CYS A 594 0.08 -22.93 -33.49
C CYS A 594 -0.83 -21.79 -34.00
N ASP A 595 -1.97 -22.14 -34.60
CA ASP A 595 -2.92 -21.11 -35.05
C ASP A 595 -3.64 -20.51 -33.84
N GLN A 596 -3.59 -19.19 -33.71
CA GLN A 596 -4.17 -18.41 -32.62
C GLN A 596 -5.11 -17.31 -33.11
N VAL A 597 -5.60 -17.39 -34.36
CA VAL A 597 -6.64 -16.48 -34.85
C VAL A 597 -7.95 -16.74 -34.12
N VAL A 598 -8.38 -15.77 -33.31
CA VAL A 598 -9.62 -15.84 -32.52
C VAL A 598 -10.41 -14.53 -32.63
N ASN A 599 -11.72 -14.61 -32.46
CA ASN A 599 -12.58 -13.44 -32.31
C ASN A 599 -12.53 -12.96 -30.85
N LEU A 600 -11.81 -11.85 -30.58
CA LEU A 600 -11.65 -11.35 -29.21
C LEU A 600 -12.94 -10.74 -28.62
N HIS A 601 -13.96 -10.44 -29.42
CA HIS A 601 -15.25 -9.94 -28.93
C HIS A 601 -16.04 -10.98 -28.12
N SER A 602 -15.69 -12.28 -28.19
CA SER A 602 -16.29 -13.27 -27.27
C SER A 602 -15.75 -13.16 -25.85
N TYR A 603 -14.63 -12.47 -25.62
CA TYR A 603 -13.97 -12.35 -24.32
C TYR A 603 -14.37 -11.07 -23.56
N THR A 604 -15.13 -10.16 -24.19
CA THR A 604 -15.50 -8.84 -23.64
C THR A 604 -16.85 -8.83 -22.91
N LYS A 605 -17.40 -10.01 -22.56
CA LYS A 605 -18.70 -10.18 -21.88
C LYS A 605 -18.59 -10.64 -20.43
N GLY A 606 -17.37 -10.56 -19.89
CA GLY A 606 -16.98 -11.10 -18.60
C GLY A 606 -16.39 -12.51 -18.66
N GLY A 607 -15.61 -12.84 -17.64
CA GLY A 607 -14.87 -14.10 -17.52
C GLY A 607 -15.48 -15.07 -16.51
N GLU A 608 -14.73 -16.10 -16.13
CA GLU A 608 -14.93 -16.72 -14.81
C GLU A 608 -14.21 -15.86 -13.75
N ARG A 609 -14.89 -15.62 -12.62
CA ARG A 609 -14.29 -15.10 -11.38
C ARG A 609 -12.94 -15.76 -11.07
N ARG A 610 -11.90 -14.94 -10.88
CA ARG A 610 -10.55 -15.38 -10.49
C ARG A 610 -10.40 -15.37 -8.96
N TRP A 611 -10.96 -14.38 -8.27
CA TRP A 611 -10.84 -14.23 -6.82
C TRP A 611 -12.01 -14.90 -6.08
N LYS A 612 -11.93 -16.24 -5.94
CA LYS A 612 -13.04 -17.07 -5.42
C LYS A 612 -13.18 -17.10 -3.89
N THR A 613 -12.18 -16.67 -3.12
CA THR A 613 -12.23 -16.66 -1.65
C THR A 613 -12.75 -15.35 -1.08
N THR A 614 -13.60 -15.44 -0.06
CA THR A 614 -14.03 -14.32 0.79
C THR A 614 -13.62 -14.46 2.23
N HIS A 615 -13.57 -13.33 2.92
CA HIS A 615 -13.19 -13.22 4.33
C HIS A 615 -14.41 -12.72 5.12
N GLU A 616 -14.90 -13.54 6.04
CA GLU A 616 -15.98 -13.19 6.95
C GLU A 616 -15.37 -12.86 8.31
N LEU A 617 -15.73 -11.70 8.86
CA LEU A 617 -15.09 -11.11 10.03
C LEU A 617 -16.13 -10.42 10.91
N LYS A 618 -15.97 -10.54 12.22
CA LYS A 618 -16.74 -9.74 13.19
C LYS A 618 -16.11 -8.37 13.39
N GLY A 619 -16.92 -7.33 13.41
CA GLY A 619 -16.52 -5.97 13.77
C GLY A 619 -16.28 -5.79 15.27
N ARG A 620 -15.87 -4.60 15.68
CA ARG A 620 -15.82 -4.19 17.08
C ARG A 620 -16.66 -2.95 17.26
N LEU A 621 -17.75 -3.05 18.01
CA LEU A 621 -18.53 -1.88 18.41
C LEU A 621 -17.76 -1.07 19.45
N GLU A 622 -18.03 0.23 19.50
CA GLU A 622 -17.68 1.12 20.62
C GLU A 622 -16.18 1.17 20.99
N THR A 623 -15.31 1.13 19.99
CA THR A 623 -13.85 1.28 20.13
C THR A 623 -13.42 2.63 20.71
N SER A 624 -14.29 3.65 20.62
CA SER A 624 -14.17 4.94 21.28
C SER A 624 -15.55 5.57 21.41
N THR A 625 -15.89 6.13 22.57
CA THR A 625 -17.18 6.81 22.81
C THR A 625 -16.97 8.31 23.07
N PHE A 626 -17.98 9.12 22.75
CA PHE A 626 -18.04 10.54 23.07
C PHE A 626 -19.51 10.99 23.17
N GLN A 627 -20.01 11.07 24.41
CA GLN A 627 -21.42 11.35 24.71
C GLN A 627 -22.34 10.42 23.87
N GLY A 628 -23.35 10.93 23.17
CA GLY A 628 -24.22 10.17 22.26
C GLY A 628 -23.61 9.70 20.93
N TYR A 629 -22.29 9.72 20.76
CA TYR A 629 -21.61 9.15 19.60
C TYR A 629 -20.63 8.05 20.00
N THR A 630 -20.46 7.10 19.09
CA THR A 630 -19.51 6.01 19.24
C THR A 630 -18.82 5.68 17.93
N MET A 631 -17.60 5.16 18.03
CA MET A 631 -16.78 4.75 16.91
C MET A 631 -16.69 3.22 16.89
N ASP A 632 -17.36 2.59 15.93
CA ASP A 632 -17.24 1.16 15.67
C ASP A 632 -16.11 0.92 14.65
N SER A 633 -15.48 -0.25 14.66
CA SER A 633 -14.48 -0.67 13.67
C SER A 633 -15.01 -1.84 12.84
N VAL A 634 -15.07 -1.62 11.52
CA VAL A 634 -15.37 -2.63 10.52
C VAL A 634 -14.05 -3.38 10.27
N THR A 635 -13.89 -4.54 10.90
CA THR A 635 -12.61 -5.28 10.92
C THR A 635 -12.12 -5.56 9.49
N VAL A 636 -10.88 -5.16 9.22
CA VAL A 636 -10.21 -5.28 7.92
C VAL A 636 -9.39 -6.59 7.88
N PRO A 637 -9.45 -7.39 6.79
CA PRO A 637 -8.68 -8.63 6.63
C PRO A 637 -7.19 -8.36 6.34
N LEU A 638 -6.46 -7.83 7.34
CA LEU A 638 -5.03 -7.51 7.23
C LEU A 638 -4.18 -8.72 6.78
N LYS A 639 -4.59 -9.94 7.18
CA LYS A 639 -4.17 -11.20 6.56
C LYS A 639 -5.31 -11.69 5.65
N ASN A 640 -4.99 -12.04 4.41
CA ASN A 640 -5.97 -12.52 3.41
C ASN A 640 -5.30 -13.42 2.36
N ASN A 641 -6.10 -14.25 1.68
CA ASN A 641 -5.63 -15.26 0.72
C ASN A 641 -4.90 -14.71 -0.53
N TYR A 642 -4.91 -13.39 -0.72
CA TYR A 642 -4.26 -12.73 -1.86
C TYR A 642 -2.99 -11.98 -1.46
N ASN A 643 -2.62 -12.00 -0.17
CA ASN A 643 -1.56 -11.15 0.41
C ASN A 643 -1.73 -9.67 0.02
N SER A 644 -2.98 -9.22 -0.17
CA SER A 644 -3.29 -7.82 -0.43
C SER A 644 -2.91 -7.01 0.81
N TRP A 645 -2.03 -6.03 0.65
CA TRP A 645 -1.66 -5.17 1.77
C TRP A 645 -2.76 -4.12 1.99
N MET A 646 -3.53 -4.32 3.05
CA MET A 646 -4.79 -3.62 3.32
C MET A 646 -4.61 -2.18 3.84
N ARG A 647 -3.73 -1.39 3.23
CA ARG A 647 -3.57 0.05 3.49
C ARG A 647 -4.74 0.81 2.86
N THR A 648 -5.89 0.83 3.54
CA THR A 648 -7.16 1.35 3.02
C THR A 648 -7.11 2.85 2.71
N SER A 649 -7.31 3.21 1.44
CA SER A 649 -7.03 4.54 0.87
C SER A 649 -8.26 5.28 0.33
N SER A 650 -9.36 4.59 0.07
CA SER A 650 -10.58 5.18 -0.53
C SER A 650 -11.83 4.39 -0.19
N LEU A 651 -12.97 5.08 -0.16
CA LEU A 651 -14.30 4.52 0.13
C LEU A 651 -15.32 4.98 -0.90
N ALA A 652 -16.26 4.12 -1.28
CA ALA A 652 -17.49 4.52 -1.96
C ALA A 652 -18.64 3.56 -1.61
N PHE A 653 -19.80 4.09 -1.23
CA PHE A 653 -21.00 3.28 -1.02
C PHE A 653 -21.78 3.07 -2.33
N PHE A 654 -22.24 1.85 -2.53
CA PHE A 654 -23.29 1.55 -3.49
C PHE A 654 -24.67 1.96 -2.92
N PRO A 655 -25.68 2.20 -3.78
CA PRO A 655 -27.03 2.54 -3.33
C PRO A 655 -27.69 1.49 -2.41
N ASP A 656 -27.23 0.24 -2.48
CA ASP A 656 -27.70 -0.89 -1.66
C ASP A 656 -27.00 -1.01 -0.29
N GLY A 657 -26.09 -0.10 0.05
CA GLY A 657 -25.34 -0.10 1.31
C GLY A 657 -24.05 -0.93 1.31
N ARG A 658 -23.73 -1.66 0.24
CA ARG A 658 -22.38 -2.26 0.10
C ARG A 658 -21.32 -1.17 0.01
N LEU A 659 -20.15 -1.45 0.57
CA LEU A 659 -19.02 -0.52 0.62
C LEU A 659 -17.88 -1.01 -0.27
N ALA A 660 -17.47 -0.21 -1.25
CA ALA A 660 -16.19 -0.37 -1.93
C ALA A 660 -15.07 0.23 -1.06
N VAL A 661 -14.00 -0.53 -0.85
CA VAL A 661 -12.79 -0.13 -0.14
C VAL A 661 -11.59 -0.30 -1.06
N GLY A 662 -10.93 0.80 -1.40
CA GLY A 662 -9.67 0.78 -2.15
C GLY A 662 -8.46 0.69 -1.22
N THR A 663 -7.38 0.08 -1.69
CA THR A 663 -6.08 0.05 -0.99
C THR A 663 -5.03 0.86 -1.76
N LEU A 664 -4.13 1.55 -1.06
CA LEU A 664 -3.04 2.32 -1.67
C LEU A 664 -2.21 1.47 -2.66
N PRO A 665 -1.91 0.18 -2.39
CA PRO A 665 -1.24 -0.69 -3.35
C PRO A 665 -2.06 -1.04 -4.61
N GLY A 666 -3.36 -0.73 -4.71
CA GLY A 666 -4.14 -0.89 -5.94
C GLY A 666 -5.15 -2.03 -5.98
N ASP A 667 -5.63 -2.50 -4.82
CA ASP A 667 -6.77 -3.43 -4.76
C ASP A 667 -8.07 -2.66 -4.47
N ILE A 668 -9.20 -3.24 -4.89
CA ILE A 668 -10.52 -2.83 -4.46
C ILE A 668 -11.27 -4.05 -3.94
N TRP A 669 -11.90 -3.86 -2.78
CA TRP A 669 -12.70 -4.84 -2.08
C TRP A 669 -14.14 -4.36 -1.95
N ILE A 670 -15.09 -5.27 -2.04
CA ILE A 670 -16.51 -5.03 -1.76
C ILE A 670 -16.81 -5.65 -0.40
N VAL A 671 -17.37 -4.83 0.48
CA VAL A 671 -17.73 -5.17 1.85
C VAL A 671 -19.26 -5.17 1.97
N SER A 672 -19.78 -6.22 2.57
CA SER A 672 -21.21 -6.51 2.72
C SER A 672 -21.49 -7.06 4.12
N GLY A 673 -22.76 -7.12 4.54
CA GLY A 673 -23.12 -7.50 5.92
C GLY A 673 -22.88 -6.40 6.97
N ILE A 674 -22.76 -5.14 6.54
CA ILE A 674 -22.61 -4.01 7.46
C ILE A 674 -23.98 -3.66 8.05
N ASN A 675 -24.30 -4.25 9.20
CA ASN A 675 -25.50 -4.02 10.02
C ASN A 675 -25.16 -3.21 11.30
N GLU A 676 -26.08 -3.09 12.24
CA GLU A 676 -25.86 -2.35 13.49
C GLU A 676 -24.83 -3.05 14.38
N GLU A 677 -24.92 -4.39 14.47
CA GLU A 677 -24.18 -5.27 15.36
C GLU A 677 -22.74 -5.55 14.89
N LEU A 678 -22.47 -5.40 13.60
CA LEU A 678 -21.24 -5.81 12.90
C LEU A 678 -20.87 -7.28 13.18
N ASP A 679 -21.85 -8.17 13.24
CA ASP A 679 -21.68 -9.57 13.63
C ASP A 679 -21.04 -10.43 12.53
N SER A 680 -21.41 -10.22 11.26
CA SER A 680 -20.82 -10.89 10.09
C SER A 680 -20.59 -9.92 8.92
N ILE A 681 -19.38 -9.39 8.83
CA ILE A 681 -18.91 -8.55 7.72
C ILE A 681 -18.19 -9.42 6.70
N ARG A 682 -18.69 -9.44 5.46
CA ARG A 682 -18.11 -10.23 4.35
C ARG A 682 -17.35 -9.34 3.38
N TRP A 683 -16.05 -9.62 3.24
CA TRP A 683 -15.12 -8.98 2.29
C TRP A 683 -14.89 -9.87 1.06
N GLN A 684 -14.99 -9.28 -0.13
CA GLN A 684 -14.71 -9.91 -1.43
C GLN A 684 -13.79 -8.99 -2.23
N ARG A 685 -12.69 -9.53 -2.78
CA ARG A 685 -11.86 -8.76 -3.71
C ARG A 685 -12.56 -8.63 -5.06
N PHE A 686 -12.63 -7.41 -5.58
CA PHE A 686 -13.39 -7.06 -6.79
C PHE A 686 -12.48 -6.60 -7.93
N ALA A 687 -11.39 -5.89 -7.62
CA ALA A 687 -10.38 -5.51 -8.59
C ALA A 687 -8.97 -5.56 -7.99
N ALA A 688 -7.99 -5.78 -8.87
CA ALA A 688 -6.55 -5.70 -8.62
C ALA A 688 -5.87 -4.92 -9.76
N GLY A 689 -4.56 -4.67 -9.66
CA GLY A 689 -3.77 -4.14 -10.77
C GLY A 689 -3.93 -2.63 -11.04
N LEU A 690 -4.60 -1.90 -10.15
CA LEU A 690 -4.64 -0.43 -10.18
C LEU A 690 -3.35 0.16 -9.56
N TYR A 691 -3.15 1.47 -9.71
CA TYR A 691 -2.05 2.19 -9.09
C TYR A 691 -2.58 3.35 -8.24
N GLU A 692 -2.44 3.24 -6.92
CA GLU A 692 -2.77 4.30 -5.96
C GLU A 692 -4.22 4.84 -6.09
N PRO A 693 -5.27 4.00 -5.98
CA PRO A 693 -6.67 4.41 -6.02
C PRO A 693 -7.06 5.20 -4.75
N LEU A 694 -6.76 6.50 -4.77
CA LEU A 694 -6.88 7.42 -3.65
C LEU A 694 -8.19 8.22 -3.65
N GLY A 695 -9.15 7.89 -4.51
CA GLY A 695 -10.50 8.46 -4.53
C GLY A 695 -11.45 7.57 -5.32
N MET A 696 -12.69 7.43 -4.85
CA MET A 696 -13.72 6.61 -5.49
C MET A 696 -15.11 7.21 -5.31
N LYS A 697 -15.99 6.99 -6.30
CA LYS A 697 -17.44 7.21 -6.23
C LYS A 697 -18.17 6.11 -7.00
N VAL A 698 -19.39 5.79 -6.60
CA VAL A 698 -20.31 5.02 -7.46
C VAL A 698 -21.13 6.02 -8.28
N VAL A 699 -21.04 5.92 -9.61
CA VAL A 699 -21.69 6.83 -10.56
C VAL A 699 -22.50 5.97 -11.52
N ASP A 700 -23.81 6.23 -11.64
CA ASP A 700 -24.74 5.44 -12.45
C ASP A 700 -24.70 3.93 -12.14
N GLY A 701 -24.45 3.58 -10.87
CA GLY A 701 -24.29 2.20 -10.39
C GLY A 701 -22.91 1.58 -10.66
N VAL A 702 -22.02 2.25 -11.38
CA VAL A 702 -20.67 1.78 -11.72
C VAL A 702 -19.63 2.36 -10.76
N LEU A 703 -18.75 1.51 -10.22
CA LEU A 703 -17.67 1.96 -9.36
C LEU A 703 -16.60 2.69 -10.20
N THR A 704 -16.35 3.94 -9.84
CA THR A 704 -15.41 4.83 -10.53
C THR A 704 -14.28 5.22 -9.58
N ALA A 705 -13.03 5.08 -10.00
CA ALA A 705 -11.84 5.36 -9.20
C ALA A 705 -10.86 6.29 -9.93
N ILE A 706 -10.31 7.29 -9.24
CA ILE A 706 -9.15 8.04 -9.73
C ILE A 706 -7.87 7.27 -9.41
N THR A 707 -6.93 7.27 -10.34
CA THR A 707 -5.56 6.77 -10.19
C THR A 707 -4.57 7.83 -10.68
N ARG A 708 -3.27 7.59 -10.53
CA ARG A 708 -2.21 8.52 -10.96
C ARG A 708 -2.28 8.98 -12.42
N GLY A 709 -2.82 8.16 -13.33
CA GLY A 709 -2.81 8.45 -14.78
C GLY A 709 -4.18 8.43 -15.48
N ARG A 710 -5.29 8.25 -14.75
CA ARG A 710 -6.63 8.06 -15.34
C ARG A 710 -7.75 7.99 -14.30
N ILE A 711 -8.97 8.27 -14.73
CA ILE A 711 -10.19 7.80 -14.07
C ILE A 711 -10.58 6.45 -14.70
N VAL A 712 -10.76 5.43 -13.85
CA VAL A 712 -11.17 4.08 -14.24
C VAL A 712 -12.62 3.84 -13.84
N LYS A 713 -13.46 3.33 -14.75
CA LYS A 713 -14.76 2.75 -14.41
C LYS A 713 -14.63 1.22 -14.42
N LEU A 714 -15.12 0.57 -13.36
CA LEU A 714 -14.99 -0.86 -13.14
C LEU A 714 -16.36 -1.51 -13.32
N HIS A 715 -16.50 -2.25 -14.42
CA HIS A 715 -17.75 -2.90 -14.79
C HIS A 715 -17.71 -4.37 -14.42
N ASP A 716 -18.79 -4.84 -13.82
CA ASP A 716 -19.10 -6.25 -13.57
C ASP A 716 -20.27 -6.60 -14.51
N TYR A 717 -19.96 -7.23 -15.64
CA TYR A 717 -20.94 -7.50 -16.69
C TYR A 717 -21.66 -8.83 -16.45
N ASN A 718 -20.98 -9.82 -15.86
CA ASN A 718 -21.54 -11.13 -15.56
C ASN A 718 -22.29 -11.18 -14.20
N LYS A 719 -22.09 -10.18 -13.32
CA LYS A 719 -22.63 -10.02 -11.96
C LYS A 719 -22.10 -11.05 -10.96
N ASP A 720 -20.89 -11.57 -11.14
CA ASP A 720 -20.25 -12.50 -10.20
C ASP A 720 -19.60 -11.79 -8.99
N GLY A 721 -19.41 -10.47 -9.05
CA GLY A 721 -18.72 -9.67 -8.04
C GLY A 721 -17.22 -9.54 -8.28
N GLU A 722 -16.78 -9.53 -9.53
CA GLU A 722 -15.44 -9.19 -10.00
C GLU A 722 -15.53 -8.18 -11.16
N ALA A 723 -14.52 -7.32 -11.33
CA ALA A 723 -14.47 -6.37 -12.45
C ALA A 723 -14.03 -7.06 -13.76
N ASP A 724 -14.97 -7.19 -14.69
CA ASP A 724 -14.81 -7.72 -16.05
C ASP A 724 -14.17 -6.72 -17.03
N PHE A 725 -14.34 -5.42 -16.80
CA PHE A 725 -13.77 -4.38 -17.65
C PHE A 725 -13.30 -3.16 -16.86
N TYR A 726 -12.05 -2.81 -17.08
CA TYR A 726 -11.36 -1.67 -16.50
C TYR A 726 -11.34 -0.56 -17.55
N GLU A 727 -12.46 0.16 -17.68
CA GLU A 727 -12.63 1.24 -18.64
C GLU A 727 -11.73 2.43 -18.31
N ALA A 728 -10.91 2.85 -19.25
CA ALA A 728 -10.20 4.13 -19.18
C ALA A 728 -11.16 5.25 -19.63
N PHE A 729 -11.99 5.69 -18.69
CA PHE A 729 -13.00 6.73 -18.91
C PHE A 729 -12.34 8.08 -19.24
N PHE A 730 -11.28 8.44 -18.52
CA PHE A 730 -10.42 9.60 -18.81
C PHE A 730 -8.95 9.20 -18.68
N ASN A 731 -8.10 9.62 -19.62
CA ASN A 731 -6.65 9.43 -19.58
C ASN A 731 -5.97 10.79 -19.29
N GLU A 732 -5.05 10.84 -18.33
CA GLU A 732 -4.26 12.06 -18.04
C GLU A 732 -3.16 12.24 -19.11
N ASP A 733 -2.92 13.49 -19.53
CA ASP A 733 -2.01 13.82 -20.63
C ASP A 733 -0.52 13.75 -20.22
N GLU A 734 -0.22 14.15 -18.98
CA GLU A 734 1.15 14.34 -18.45
C GLU A 734 1.50 13.47 -17.20
N PRO A 735 1.04 12.21 -17.06
CA PRO A 735 1.13 11.43 -15.82
C PRO A 735 2.52 11.46 -15.17
N SER A 736 2.59 11.86 -13.90
CA SER A 736 3.86 12.20 -13.25
C SER A 736 4.54 11.01 -12.57
N GLN A 737 5.84 10.86 -12.85
CA GLN A 737 6.76 9.93 -12.18
C GLN A 737 7.24 10.41 -10.80
N GLY A 738 6.77 11.56 -10.31
CA GLY A 738 7.17 12.08 -9.00
C GLY A 738 6.77 11.14 -7.87
N TRP A 739 7.69 10.79 -6.96
CA TRP A 739 7.47 9.76 -5.94
C TRP A 739 6.24 10.00 -5.03
N HIS A 740 5.87 11.26 -4.81
CA HIS A 740 4.69 11.67 -4.02
C HIS A 740 3.60 12.36 -4.89
N ALA A 741 3.68 12.25 -6.22
CA ALA A 741 2.80 12.94 -7.16
C ALA A 741 1.46 12.21 -7.35
N TYR A 742 0.67 12.11 -6.28
CA TYR A 742 -0.62 11.43 -6.27
C TYR A 742 -1.75 12.31 -6.83
N ASN A 743 -2.80 11.64 -7.34
CA ASN A 743 -4.12 12.20 -7.54
C ASN A 743 -5.01 11.73 -6.38
N PHE A 744 -5.56 12.66 -5.62
CA PHE A 744 -6.30 12.40 -4.40
C PHE A 744 -7.77 12.69 -4.55
N ASP A 745 -8.57 11.76 -4.02
CA ASP A 745 -10.00 11.89 -3.82
C ASP A 745 -10.79 12.09 -5.13
N LEU A 746 -12.11 11.94 -5.10
CA LEU A 746 -12.92 12.05 -6.31
C LEU A 746 -14.29 12.61 -5.97
N GLU A 747 -14.67 13.77 -6.51
CA GLU A 747 -16.02 14.30 -6.44
C GLU A 747 -16.66 14.39 -7.83
N VAL A 748 -17.99 14.39 -7.86
CA VAL A 748 -18.78 14.47 -9.11
C VAL A 748 -19.77 15.62 -9.01
N GLY A 749 -19.66 16.58 -9.92
CA GLY A 749 -20.53 17.75 -10.04
C GLY A 749 -21.96 17.40 -10.44
N GLU A 750 -22.88 18.35 -10.29
CA GLU A 750 -24.27 18.18 -10.71
C GLU A 750 -24.44 18.18 -12.24
N ASP A 751 -23.45 18.73 -12.95
CA ASP A 751 -23.27 18.66 -14.41
C ASP A 751 -22.67 17.32 -14.89
N GLY A 752 -22.29 16.44 -13.96
CA GLY A 752 -21.59 15.18 -14.24
C GLY A 752 -20.07 15.31 -14.40
N SER A 753 -19.47 16.50 -14.20
CA SER A 753 -18.01 16.69 -14.27
C SER A 753 -17.33 16.02 -13.07
N TYR A 754 -16.11 15.51 -13.26
CA TYR A 754 -15.35 14.81 -12.20
C TYR A 754 -14.22 15.70 -11.67
N TYR A 755 -13.99 15.70 -10.36
CA TYR A 755 -13.02 16.56 -9.69
C TYR A 755 -12.06 15.76 -8.82
N TYR A 756 -10.75 16.03 -8.91
CA TYR A 756 -9.73 15.42 -8.04
C TYR A 756 -8.60 16.39 -7.69
N GLY A 757 -7.95 16.17 -6.55
CA GLY A 757 -6.79 16.95 -6.11
C GLY A 757 -5.49 16.41 -6.69
N ARG A 758 -4.83 17.16 -7.59
CA ARG A 758 -3.53 16.80 -8.19
C ARG A 758 -2.38 17.43 -7.41
N THR A 759 -1.47 16.61 -6.90
CA THR A 759 -0.30 17.06 -6.12
C THR A 759 0.64 17.95 -6.94
N GLY A 760 1.06 19.10 -6.39
CA GLY A 760 2.03 20.02 -7.01
C GLY A 760 3.43 19.99 -6.38
N GLY A 761 3.57 19.39 -5.20
CA GLY A 761 4.85 19.03 -4.61
C GLY A 761 5.44 17.79 -5.30
N PHE A 762 6.77 17.74 -5.44
CA PHE A 762 7.52 16.58 -5.94
C PHE A 762 7.18 16.11 -7.38
N SER A 763 6.42 16.90 -8.13
CA SER A 763 5.94 16.62 -9.49
C SER A 763 6.62 17.48 -10.57
N GLN A 764 6.48 17.08 -11.84
CA GLN A 764 7.05 17.78 -13.02
C GLN A 764 5.97 18.26 -14.03
N TRP A 765 4.75 18.54 -13.57
CA TRP A 765 3.64 19.00 -14.43
C TRP A 765 3.94 20.33 -15.15
N SER A 766 3.41 20.53 -16.36
CA SER A 766 3.49 21.81 -17.09
C SER A 766 2.70 22.94 -16.42
N ILE A 767 1.63 22.59 -15.68
CA ILE A 767 0.79 23.47 -14.88
C ILE A 767 0.91 23.05 -13.40
N PRO A 768 1.07 23.99 -12.44
CA PRO A 768 1.14 23.65 -11.02
C PRO A 768 0.02 22.70 -10.55
N GLY A 769 0.29 21.88 -9.55
CA GLY A 769 -0.72 21.04 -8.91
C GLY A 769 -1.89 21.87 -8.38
N GLY A 770 -3.07 21.25 -8.31
CA GLY A 770 -4.33 21.97 -8.25
C GLY A 770 -5.54 21.03 -8.28
N ILE A 771 -6.74 21.60 -8.31
CA ILE A 771 -7.97 20.82 -8.56
C ILE A 771 -8.13 20.64 -10.06
N VAL A 772 -8.18 19.39 -10.52
CA VAL A 772 -8.49 19.05 -11.91
C VAL A 772 -9.99 18.80 -12.03
N CYS A 773 -10.60 19.36 -13.07
CA CYS A 773 -11.97 19.16 -13.49
C CYS A 773 -11.94 18.43 -14.84
N VAL A 774 -12.55 17.24 -14.92
CA VAL A 774 -12.68 16.40 -16.12
C VAL A 774 -14.12 16.50 -16.63
N SER A 775 -14.30 16.62 -17.95
CA SER A 775 -15.63 16.74 -18.56
C SER A 775 -16.54 15.53 -18.30
N PRO A 776 -17.88 15.69 -18.32
CA PRO A 776 -18.83 14.59 -18.05
C PRO A 776 -18.71 13.41 -19.02
N ASP A 777 -18.06 13.60 -20.18
CA ASP A 777 -17.80 12.57 -21.19
C ASP A 777 -16.38 11.97 -21.13
N GLY A 778 -15.53 12.42 -20.20
CA GLY A 778 -14.17 11.88 -20.00
C GLY A 778 -13.15 12.20 -21.09
N LYS A 779 -13.43 13.16 -21.99
CA LYS A 779 -12.54 13.49 -23.13
C LYS A 779 -11.66 14.72 -22.93
N SER A 780 -11.88 15.52 -21.89
CA SER A 780 -11.12 16.74 -21.65
C SER A 780 -10.94 17.01 -20.17
N SER A 781 -9.89 17.76 -19.82
CA SER A 781 -9.67 18.22 -18.46
C SER A 781 -9.11 19.64 -18.41
N LYS A 782 -9.28 20.30 -17.26
CA LYS A 782 -8.68 21.61 -16.94
C LYS A 782 -8.32 21.67 -15.46
N VAL A 783 -7.21 22.33 -15.12
CA VAL A 783 -6.90 22.67 -13.72
C VAL A 783 -7.67 23.94 -13.38
N VAL A 784 -8.66 23.86 -12.49
CA VAL A 784 -9.54 25.01 -12.17
C VAL A 784 -8.96 25.92 -11.11
N GLY A 785 -8.26 25.37 -10.11
CA GLY A 785 -7.53 26.14 -9.10
C GLY A 785 -6.16 25.54 -8.90
N VAL A 786 -5.12 26.37 -8.96
CA VAL A 786 -3.71 25.97 -9.02
C VAL A 786 -2.96 26.34 -7.74
N GLY A 787 -1.76 25.79 -7.60
CA GLY A 787 -0.83 26.11 -6.53
C GLY A 787 -1.13 25.37 -5.24
N LEU A 788 -1.39 24.07 -5.32
CA LEU A 788 -1.53 23.16 -4.17
C LEU A 788 -0.25 22.36 -3.95
N ARG A 789 0.08 22.08 -2.69
CA ARG A 789 1.28 21.32 -2.32
C ARG A 789 1.00 19.81 -2.36
N VAL A 790 0.20 19.32 -1.42
CA VAL A 790 -0.26 17.93 -1.30
C VAL A 790 -1.72 17.99 -0.85
N PRO A 791 -2.67 18.14 -1.79
CA PRO A 791 -4.08 18.26 -1.47
C PRO A 791 -4.66 16.86 -1.19
N ASN A 792 -4.33 16.29 -0.04
CA ASN A 792 -4.59 14.88 0.27
C ASN A 792 -6.09 14.52 0.27
N GLY A 793 -7.00 15.48 0.34
CA GLY A 793 -8.39 15.25 -0.01
C GLY A 793 -9.19 16.52 -0.27
N ILE A 794 -10.34 16.34 -0.91
CA ILE A 794 -11.23 17.42 -1.34
C ILE A 794 -12.61 17.21 -0.73
N GLY A 795 -13.52 18.14 -0.99
CA GLY A 795 -14.94 17.97 -0.74
C GLY A 795 -15.78 18.83 -1.68
N ARG A 796 -17.09 18.80 -1.47
CA ARG A 796 -18.04 19.64 -2.21
C ARG A 796 -19.06 20.23 -1.25
N LEU A 797 -19.27 21.54 -1.34
CA LEU A 797 -20.29 22.29 -0.61
C LEU A 797 -21.69 22.10 -1.24
N PRO A 798 -22.79 22.44 -0.54
CA PRO A 798 -24.15 22.30 -1.05
C PRO A 798 -24.43 23.06 -2.35
N ASP A 799 -23.68 24.13 -2.61
CA ASP A 799 -23.77 24.99 -3.79
C ASP A 799 -22.85 24.53 -4.94
N GLY A 800 -22.26 23.34 -4.83
CA GLY A 800 -21.38 22.76 -5.84
C GLY A 800 -19.93 23.25 -5.79
N ARG A 801 -19.58 24.26 -4.98
CA ARG A 801 -18.19 24.72 -4.86
C ARG A 801 -17.30 23.60 -4.29
N ILE A 802 -16.13 23.42 -4.89
CA ILE A 802 -15.13 22.44 -4.46
C ILE A 802 -14.28 23.02 -3.34
N THR A 803 -14.15 22.25 -2.27
CA THR A 803 -13.26 22.52 -1.15
C THR A 803 -12.04 21.61 -1.20
N LEU A 804 -10.97 22.02 -0.53
CA LEU A 804 -9.72 21.27 -0.48
C LEU A 804 -9.03 21.42 0.87
N GLY A 805 -8.36 20.36 1.30
CA GLY A 805 -7.40 20.38 2.40
C GLY A 805 -5.98 20.29 1.84
N ASP A 806 -5.10 21.25 2.12
CA ASP A 806 -3.71 21.23 1.67
C ASP A 806 -2.72 21.17 2.84
N ASN A 807 -1.75 20.28 2.74
CA ASN A 807 -0.80 19.99 3.81
C ASN A 807 0.26 21.09 3.95
N GLN A 808 0.68 21.35 5.18
CA GLN A 808 1.80 22.26 5.46
C GLN A 808 3.09 21.90 4.69
N GLY A 809 3.87 22.92 4.34
CA GLY A 809 5.27 22.78 3.96
C GLY A 809 5.76 24.00 3.18
N THR A 810 6.59 23.77 2.15
CA THR A 810 7.12 24.83 1.27
C THR A 810 5.98 25.69 0.75
N TYR A 811 5.92 26.95 1.17
CA TYR A 811 4.85 27.90 0.83
C TYR A 811 3.43 27.47 1.22
N VAL A 812 3.28 26.64 2.26
CA VAL A 812 1.98 26.40 2.92
C VAL A 812 2.23 26.53 4.42
N PRO A 813 1.89 27.67 5.05
CA PRO A 813 2.39 28.02 6.38
C PRO A 813 1.88 27.09 7.49
N ALA A 814 0.63 26.66 7.38
CA ALA A 814 -0.05 25.67 8.22
C ALA A 814 -0.98 24.84 7.31
N SER A 815 -1.43 23.68 7.76
CA SER A 815 -2.48 22.92 7.08
C SER A 815 -3.72 23.82 6.93
N LYS A 816 -4.50 23.70 5.85
CA LYS A 816 -5.62 24.63 5.61
C LYS A 816 -6.77 23.97 4.87
N ILE A 817 -7.99 24.45 5.14
CA ILE A 817 -9.16 24.17 4.30
C ILE A 817 -9.50 25.42 3.50
N SER A 818 -9.58 25.29 2.18
CA SER A 818 -9.88 26.40 1.26
C SER A 818 -11.04 26.04 0.32
N ILE A 819 -11.73 27.05 -0.21
CA ILE A 819 -12.65 26.91 -1.34
C ILE A 819 -11.87 27.23 -2.61
N THR A 820 -12.10 26.51 -3.70
CA THR A 820 -11.53 26.87 -5.01
C THR A 820 -12.60 27.37 -5.98
N SER A 821 -12.22 28.34 -6.79
CA SER A 821 -12.93 28.80 -7.99
C SER A 821 -12.06 28.51 -9.23
N PRO A 822 -12.58 28.72 -10.46
CA PRO A 822 -11.74 28.96 -11.63
C PRO A 822 -10.70 30.05 -11.35
N ASP A 823 -9.51 29.88 -11.93
CA ASP A 823 -8.34 30.76 -11.86
C ASP A 823 -7.78 31.07 -10.45
N ALA A 824 -8.28 30.37 -9.43
CA ALA A 824 -7.80 30.49 -8.05
C ALA A 824 -6.33 30.08 -7.90
N PHE A 825 -5.55 30.86 -7.16
CA PHE A 825 -4.18 30.52 -6.77
C PHE A 825 -4.06 30.28 -5.27
N HIS A 826 -3.60 29.09 -4.88
CA HIS A 826 -3.53 28.64 -3.48
C HIS A 826 -2.16 28.80 -2.82
N GLY A 827 -1.17 29.34 -3.57
CA GLY A 827 0.10 29.82 -3.02
C GLY A 827 1.23 28.81 -2.90
N ALA A 828 1.09 27.59 -3.42
CA ALA A 828 2.08 26.50 -3.33
C ALA A 828 2.52 25.93 -4.70
N GLY A 829 3.34 24.88 -4.68
CA GLY A 829 3.95 24.26 -5.88
C GLY A 829 5.24 24.96 -6.34
N SER A 830 5.73 24.64 -7.54
CA SER A 830 6.88 25.34 -8.16
C SER A 830 6.44 26.52 -9.03
N TRP A 831 5.40 27.28 -8.64
CA TRP A 831 4.73 28.27 -9.51
C TRP A 831 5.68 29.31 -10.13
N ASN A 832 6.75 29.66 -9.42
CA ASN A 832 7.80 30.56 -9.88
C ASN A 832 8.59 30.05 -11.10
N LYS A 833 8.46 28.77 -11.46
CA LYS A 833 8.97 28.19 -12.72
C LYS A 833 8.02 28.40 -13.91
N HIS A 834 6.81 28.92 -13.70
CA HIS A 834 5.76 29.09 -14.71
C HIS A 834 5.52 30.57 -15.05
N GLY A 835 6.54 31.42 -14.85
CA GLY A 835 6.51 32.86 -15.16
C GLY A 835 5.71 33.71 -14.16
N GLU A 836 5.40 34.94 -14.54
CA GLU A 836 4.69 35.93 -13.71
C GLU A 836 3.18 35.71 -13.63
N LYS A 837 2.66 34.59 -14.15
CA LYS A 837 1.22 34.29 -14.22
C LYS A 837 0.53 34.22 -12.84
N TYR A 838 1.28 33.95 -11.77
CA TYR A 838 0.72 33.70 -10.43
C TYR A 838 1.27 34.72 -9.41
N ASP A 839 0.40 35.62 -8.96
CA ASP A 839 0.71 36.69 -8.01
C ASP A 839 0.60 36.20 -6.55
N PRO A 840 1.67 36.23 -5.74
CA PRO A 840 1.61 35.91 -4.31
C PRO A 840 0.70 36.82 -3.48
N LYS A 841 0.27 37.99 -4.01
CA LYS A 841 -0.72 38.86 -3.35
C LYS A 841 -2.17 38.40 -3.58
N GLN A 842 -2.41 37.49 -4.53
CA GLN A 842 -3.73 36.96 -4.90
C GLN A 842 -3.93 35.53 -4.40
N ILE A 843 -3.24 35.15 -3.32
CA ILE A 843 -3.40 33.84 -2.68
C ILE A 843 -4.77 33.78 -2.01
N VAL A 844 -5.55 32.74 -2.32
CA VAL A 844 -6.87 32.51 -1.72
C VAL A 844 -6.76 32.36 -0.20
N GLN A 845 -7.51 33.20 0.52
CA GLN A 845 -7.73 33.08 1.95
C GLN A 845 -8.46 31.75 2.25
N PRO A 846 -7.96 30.92 3.19
CA PRO A 846 -8.66 29.70 3.59
C PRO A 846 -9.89 30.00 4.44
N ILE A 847 -10.85 29.06 4.46
CA ILE A 847 -11.91 29.02 5.47
C ILE A 847 -11.28 28.98 6.86
N VAL A 848 -10.30 28.09 7.02
CA VAL A 848 -9.57 27.88 8.28
C VAL A 848 -8.14 27.41 8.03
N TYR A 849 -7.20 28.01 8.76
CA TYR A 849 -5.87 27.46 8.97
C TYR A 849 -5.89 26.54 10.19
N MET A 850 -5.29 25.37 10.10
CA MET A 850 -5.21 24.38 11.16
C MET A 850 -3.75 24.23 11.60
N PRO A 851 -3.41 24.54 12.88
CA PRO A 851 -2.04 24.43 13.36
C PRO A 851 -1.61 22.96 13.44
N GLN A 852 -0.30 22.70 13.44
CA GLN A 852 0.25 21.34 13.51
C GLN A 852 -0.23 20.54 14.74
N GLU A 853 -0.70 21.19 15.80
CA GLU A 853 -1.29 20.52 16.96
C GLU A 853 -2.67 19.91 16.66
N LEU A 854 -3.49 20.62 15.86
CA LEU A 854 -4.83 20.21 15.40
C LEU A 854 -4.80 19.33 14.14
N ASP A 855 -3.97 19.69 13.16
CA ASP A 855 -3.80 18.92 11.92
C ASP A 855 -2.39 19.11 11.31
N SER A 856 -1.58 18.04 11.36
CA SER A 856 -0.25 17.99 10.75
C SER A 856 -0.23 17.44 9.32
N SER A 857 -1.35 16.88 8.83
CA SER A 857 -1.51 16.37 7.47
C SER A 857 -3.00 16.14 7.22
N SER A 858 -3.61 17.03 6.43
CA SER A 858 -5.04 17.03 6.11
C SER A 858 -5.44 15.77 5.35
N GLY A 859 -6.73 15.44 5.39
CA GLY A 859 -7.38 14.43 4.55
C GLY A 859 -8.56 15.01 3.79
N GLY A 860 -9.55 14.18 3.45
CA GLY A 860 -10.77 14.55 2.74
C GLY A 860 -11.73 15.40 3.57
N GLN A 861 -12.78 15.87 2.91
CA GLN A 861 -13.88 16.57 3.56
C GLN A 861 -15.23 16.04 3.06
N LEU A 862 -16.22 16.01 3.96
CA LEU A 862 -17.55 15.49 3.66
C LEU A 862 -18.59 16.46 4.20
N TRP A 863 -19.34 17.12 3.31
CA TRP A 863 -20.56 17.80 3.73
C TRP A 863 -21.70 16.80 3.90
N VAL A 864 -22.38 16.88 5.04
CA VAL A 864 -23.50 16.00 5.36
C VAL A 864 -24.79 16.82 5.39
N ARG A 865 -25.77 16.42 4.58
CA ARG A 865 -27.14 16.97 4.63
C ARG A 865 -27.74 16.87 6.04
N GLN A 866 -28.77 17.66 6.33
CA GLN A 866 -29.62 17.49 7.51
C GLN A 866 -30.28 16.10 7.44
N ASP A 867 -29.64 15.10 8.04
CA ASP A 867 -30.06 13.69 8.09
C ASP A 867 -30.20 13.29 9.55
N ASP A 868 -31.43 13.08 10.00
CA ASP A 868 -31.75 12.90 11.41
C ASP A 868 -31.08 11.66 12.01
N ARG A 869 -30.73 10.66 11.19
CA ARG A 869 -30.02 9.44 11.61
C ARG A 869 -28.62 9.74 12.15
N LEU A 870 -27.99 10.84 11.73
CA LEU A 870 -26.69 11.26 12.27
C LEU A 870 -26.83 12.01 13.61
N GLY A 871 -28.05 12.32 14.08
CA GLY A 871 -28.25 12.96 15.38
C GLY A 871 -27.79 14.44 15.41
N PRO A 872 -27.35 14.95 16.58
CA PRO A 872 -27.03 16.37 16.80
C PRO A 872 -25.99 17.02 15.86
N LEU A 873 -25.06 16.25 15.28
CA LEU A 873 -24.03 16.71 14.34
C LEU A 873 -24.49 16.74 12.86
N ARG A 874 -25.77 16.48 12.58
CA ARG A 874 -26.32 16.58 11.21
C ARG A 874 -26.18 18.00 10.64
N GLY A 875 -25.98 18.11 9.33
CA GLY A 875 -25.76 19.39 8.65
C GLY A 875 -24.34 19.96 8.74
N GLN A 876 -23.46 19.36 9.56
CA GLN A 876 -22.08 19.79 9.70
C GLN A 876 -21.21 19.42 8.49
N TYR A 877 -20.09 20.14 8.34
CA TYR A 877 -19.09 19.90 7.32
C TYR A 877 -17.86 19.23 7.95
N PHE A 878 -17.67 17.94 7.69
CA PHE A 878 -16.62 17.14 8.33
C PHE A 878 -15.28 17.21 7.58
N HIS A 879 -14.19 17.13 8.34
CA HIS A 879 -12.83 16.97 7.87
C HIS A 879 -12.14 15.82 8.61
N THR A 880 -11.19 15.16 7.95
CA THR A 880 -10.33 14.11 8.53
C THR A 880 -8.88 14.57 8.58
N SER A 881 -8.18 14.37 9.69
CA SER A 881 -6.72 14.53 9.76
C SER A 881 -6.03 13.17 9.65
N TYR A 882 -5.16 13.05 8.64
CA TYR A 882 -4.27 11.91 8.49
C TYR A 882 -3.16 11.93 9.54
N GLY A 883 -2.56 13.11 9.74
CA GLY A 883 -1.43 13.29 10.64
C GLY A 883 -1.80 13.09 12.10
N LYS A 884 -3.03 13.42 12.50
CA LYS A 884 -3.52 13.25 13.87
C LYS A 884 -4.37 12.01 14.10
N ALA A 885 -4.75 11.29 13.05
CA ALA A 885 -5.71 10.19 13.12
C ALA A 885 -6.99 10.64 13.86
N ALA A 886 -7.65 11.65 13.29
CA ALA A 886 -8.77 12.33 13.91
C ALA A 886 -9.84 12.73 12.89
N THR A 887 -11.05 13.00 13.36
CA THR A 887 -12.08 13.72 12.59
C THR A 887 -12.56 14.93 13.38
N MET A 888 -12.91 15.98 12.63
CA MET A 888 -13.31 17.28 13.13
C MET A 888 -14.44 17.81 12.24
N TYR A 889 -15.20 18.78 12.72
CA TYR A 889 -16.17 19.50 11.89
C TYR A 889 -15.85 20.98 11.84
N VAL A 890 -16.19 21.57 10.71
CA VAL A 890 -15.94 22.95 10.33
C VAL A 890 -17.26 23.71 10.37
N MET A 891 -17.33 24.73 11.21
CA MET A 891 -18.45 25.66 11.30
C MET A 891 -18.16 26.84 10.38
N LEU A 892 -18.88 26.91 9.26
CA LEU A 892 -18.69 27.94 8.23
C LEU A 892 -19.37 29.25 8.61
N ASP A 893 -18.65 30.37 8.43
CA ASP A 893 -19.17 31.73 8.54
C ASP A 893 -19.02 32.41 7.17
N ASN A 894 -20.12 32.42 6.41
CA ASN A 894 -20.17 33.03 5.07
C ASN A 894 -20.51 34.52 5.23
N LEU A 895 -19.50 35.37 5.04
CA LEU A 895 -19.61 36.82 5.11
C LEU A 895 -19.79 37.41 3.70
N LYS A 896 -19.95 38.73 3.62
CA LYS A 896 -20.26 39.41 2.35
C LYS A 896 -19.12 39.31 1.33
N ASN A 897 -17.87 39.40 1.77
CA ASN A 897 -16.69 39.39 0.89
C ASN A 897 -15.75 38.20 1.12
N ALA A 898 -15.94 37.44 2.21
CA ALA A 898 -15.06 36.36 2.62
C ALA A 898 -15.85 35.15 3.15
N THR A 899 -15.22 33.98 3.14
CA THR A 899 -15.69 32.83 3.92
C THR A 899 -14.62 32.48 4.94
N GLN A 900 -14.98 32.52 6.22
CA GLN A 900 -14.12 32.12 7.32
C GLN A 900 -14.81 31.01 8.12
N GLY A 901 -14.22 30.57 9.23
CA GLY A 901 -14.84 29.54 10.05
C GLY A 901 -14.03 29.11 11.24
N ALA A 902 -14.65 28.19 11.98
CA ALA A 902 -14.09 27.56 13.17
C ALA A 902 -14.07 26.04 13.04
N VAL A 903 -13.14 25.37 13.73
CA VAL A 903 -12.97 23.92 13.71
C VAL A 903 -12.91 23.37 15.12
N TYR A 904 -13.68 22.30 15.35
CA TYR A 904 -13.69 21.53 16.59
C TYR A 904 -13.37 20.06 16.29
N SER A 905 -12.36 19.49 16.95
CA SER A 905 -12.01 18.08 16.81
C SER A 905 -12.88 17.22 17.71
N LEU A 906 -13.49 16.17 17.16
CA LEU A 906 -14.19 15.20 18.00
C LEU A 906 -13.16 14.42 18.84
N PRO A 907 -13.36 14.28 20.16
CA PRO A 907 -12.44 13.55 21.04
C PRO A 907 -12.65 12.02 20.93
N LEU A 908 -12.57 11.51 19.71
CA LEU A 908 -12.73 10.10 19.36
C LEU A 908 -11.43 9.55 18.80
N LYS A 909 -11.07 8.32 19.19
CA LYS A 909 -9.83 7.67 18.75
C LYS A 909 -10.02 6.98 17.39
N MET A 910 -9.20 7.36 16.42
CA MET A 910 -9.10 6.62 15.16
C MET A 910 -8.04 5.54 15.22
N GLU A 911 -8.25 4.48 14.46
CA GLU A 911 -7.39 3.29 14.42
C GLU A 911 -6.18 3.48 13.49
N SER A 912 -6.25 4.37 12.51
CA SER A 912 -5.18 4.69 11.56
C SER A 912 -5.24 6.15 11.07
N GLY A 913 -4.22 6.60 10.34
CA GLY A 913 -4.15 7.94 9.77
C GLY A 913 -5.32 8.18 8.82
N THR A 914 -6.30 8.98 9.25
CA THR A 914 -7.62 9.08 8.62
C THR A 914 -7.60 9.97 7.38
N MET A 915 -7.99 9.42 6.22
CA MET A 915 -7.86 10.11 4.92
C MET A 915 -9.20 10.44 4.26
N ARG A 916 -10.21 9.57 4.42
CA ARG A 916 -11.46 9.67 3.64
C ARG A 916 -12.66 9.49 4.54
N ALA A 917 -13.74 10.17 4.21
CA ALA A 917 -15.03 10.04 4.85
C ALA A 917 -16.12 9.79 3.79
N ALA A 918 -17.07 8.90 4.07
CA ALA A 918 -18.24 8.66 3.24
C ALA A 918 -19.47 8.42 4.13
N LYS A 919 -20.66 8.84 3.70
CA LYS A 919 -21.92 8.50 4.38
C LYS A 919 -22.54 7.25 3.76
N ASN A 920 -22.93 6.29 4.58
CA ASN A 920 -23.72 5.15 4.13
C ASN A 920 -25.17 5.59 3.82
N PRO A 921 -25.74 5.27 2.64
CA PRO A 921 -27.11 5.66 2.29
C PRO A 921 -28.17 5.02 3.20
N ILE A 922 -27.92 3.81 3.72
CA ILE A 922 -28.90 2.98 4.43
C ILE A 922 -29.04 3.37 5.90
N ASP A 923 -27.93 3.46 6.65
CA ASP A 923 -27.93 3.80 8.08
C ASP A 923 -27.76 5.31 8.37
N GLY A 924 -27.34 6.10 7.37
CA GLY A 924 -27.07 7.53 7.50
C GLY A 924 -25.79 7.90 8.28
N GLN A 925 -25.03 6.92 8.75
CA GLN A 925 -23.83 7.09 9.56
C GLN A 925 -22.59 7.40 8.70
N LEU A 926 -21.53 7.92 9.34
CA LEU A 926 -20.30 8.30 8.66
C LEU A 926 -19.23 7.21 8.82
N TYR A 927 -18.57 6.88 7.71
CA TYR A 927 -17.52 5.86 7.64
C TYR A 927 -16.21 6.50 7.22
N PHE A 928 -15.13 6.10 7.87
CA PHE A 928 -13.80 6.63 7.71
C PHE A 928 -12.83 5.55 7.24
N SER A 929 -11.95 5.90 6.31
CA SER A 929 -10.82 5.05 5.90
C SER A 929 -9.51 5.73 6.26
N GLY A 930 -8.58 4.96 6.81
CA GLY A 930 -7.24 5.42 7.12
C GLY A 930 -6.18 4.37 6.83
N LEU A 931 -4.93 4.82 6.73
CA LEU A 931 -3.75 3.96 6.60
C LEU A 931 -2.56 4.57 7.34
N THR A 932 -1.57 3.76 7.71
CA THR A 932 -0.30 4.28 8.23
C THR A 932 0.78 4.34 7.14
N GLY A 933 1.82 5.12 7.37
CA GLY A 933 2.85 5.40 6.38
C GLY A 933 3.70 6.63 6.73
N TRP A 934 3.07 7.79 6.84
CA TRP A 934 3.76 9.10 6.86
C TRP A 934 3.42 9.95 8.10
N GLN A 935 4.00 9.62 9.26
CA GLN A 935 3.77 10.35 10.52
C GLN A 935 2.27 10.44 10.91
N ALA A 936 1.53 9.35 10.68
CA ALA A 936 0.16 9.22 11.17
C ALA A 936 0.13 9.07 12.70
N GLY A 937 -0.89 9.66 13.34
CA GLY A 937 -1.08 9.59 14.80
C GLY A 937 -1.47 8.21 15.34
N ALA A 938 -1.65 7.21 14.47
CA ALA A 938 -2.03 5.85 14.82
C ALA A 938 -1.28 4.79 13.99
N THR A 939 -1.21 3.57 14.52
CA THR A 939 -0.23 2.55 14.10
C THR A 939 -0.78 1.44 13.19
N ARG A 940 -2.10 1.27 13.05
CA ARG A 940 -2.65 0.20 12.19
C ARG A 940 -2.41 0.50 10.72
N GLU A 941 -2.08 -0.54 9.95
CA GLU A 941 -1.69 -0.39 8.54
C GLU A 941 -2.84 0.10 7.65
N GLY A 942 -4.07 -0.33 7.96
CA GLY A 942 -5.32 0.24 7.48
C GLY A 942 -6.47 0.00 8.44
N SER A 943 -7.54 0.79 8.31
CA SER A 943 -8.71 0.73 9.18
C SER A 943 -9.94 1.32 8.49
N ILE A 944 -11.09 0.64 8.63
CA ILE A 944 -12.41 1.21 8.35
C ILE A 944 -13.16 1.37 9.67
N GLN A 945 -13.65 2.57 9.98
CA GLN A 945 -14.42 2.85 11.20
C GLN A 945 -15.72 3.58 10.90
N ARG A 946 -16.75 3.38 11.72
CA ARG A 946 -18.08 3.99 11.63
C ARG A 946 -18.33 4.88 12.85
N LEU A 947 -18.56 6.17 12.63
CA LEU A 947 -19.16 7.07 13.61
C LEU A 947 -20.67 6.85 13.61
N ARG A 948 -21.17 6.19 14.66
CA ARG A 948 -22.58 5.89 14.88
C ARG A 948 -23.16 6.80 15.97
N TYR A 949 -24.32 7.39 15.71
CA TYR A 949 -25.14 8.03 16.75
C TYR A 949 -25.85 6.96 17.58
N THR A 950 -25.81 7.04 18.91
CA THR A 950 -26.38 6.01 19.81
C THR A 950 -27.80 6.30 20.27
N GLY A 951 -28.34 7.48 19.96
CA GLY A 951 -29.63 7.95 20.50
C GLY A 951 -29.51 8.68 21.85
N GLU A 952 -28.37 8.56 22.54
CA GLU A 952 -28.14 9.18 23.85
C GLU A 952 -28.01 10.70 23.79
N LYS A 953 -28.31 11.34 24.92
CA LYS A 953 -28.25 12.82 25.05
C LYS A 953 -26.82 13.32 25.17
N GLY A 954 -26.61 14.57 24.79
CA GLY A 954 -25.32 15.23 24.85
C GLY A 954 -25.40 16.74 24.63
N ILE A 955 -24.25 17.39 24.67
CA ILE A 955 -24.01 18.79 24.35
C ILE A 955 -22.88 18.88 23.33
N TYR A 956 -23.19 19.47 22.19
CA TYR A 956 -22.26 19.63 21.06
C TYR A 956 -22.20 21.10 20.65
N LEU A 957 -21.02 21.56 20.25
CA LEU A 957 -20.84 22.87 19.64
C LEU A 957 -21.41 22.83 18.22
N LYS A 958 -22.39 23.68 17.92
CA LYS A 958 -23.13 23.70 16.67
C LYS A 958 -22.63 24.78 15.72
N GLU A 959 -22.37 25.97 16.26
CA GLU A 959 -21.80 27.10 15.53
C GLU A 959 -20.80 27.83 16.45
N ALA A 960 -19.74 28.35 15.86
CA ALA A 960 -18.78 29.23 16.53
C ALA A 960 -18.41 30.34 15.54
N LYS A 961 -18.69 31.60 15.92
CA LYS A 961 -18.54 32.77 15.05
C LYS A 961 -17.79 33.89 15.74
N ALA A 962 -17.03 34.66 14.97
CA ALA A 962 -16.31 35.84 15.46
C ALA A 962 -17.03 37.12 15.00
N ARG A 963 -17.26 38.04 15.91
CA ARG A 963 -17.96 39.32 15.68
C ARG A 963 -17.19 40.44 16.36
N GLU A 964 -17.49 41.69 16.02
CA GLU A 964 -16.82 42.83 16.65
C GLU A 964 -16.91 42.74 18.19
N GLY A 965 -15.74 42.77 18.84
CA GLY A 965 -15.54 42.68 20.29
C GLY A 965 -15.90 41.34 20.95
N ARG A 966 -16.24 40.26 20.23
CA ARG A 966 -16.75 39.02 20.85
C ARG A 966 -16.67 37.76 20.00
N LEU A 967 -16.63 36.61 20.69
CA LEU A 967 -16.88 35.29 20.10
C LEU A 967 -18.26 34.78 20.49
N GLU A 968 -18.92 34.06 19.58
CA GLU A 968 -20.29 33.57 19.75
C GLU A 968 -20.33 32.05 19.54
N LEU A 969 -20.49 31.29 20.63
CA LEU A 969 -20.59 29.83 20.64
C LEU A 969 -22.05 29.41 20.82
N THR A 970 -22.60 28.63 19.88
CA THR A 970 -23.96 28.09 19.96
C THR A 970 -23.91 26.57 20.12
N PHE A 971 -24.59 26.05 21.13
CA PHE A 971 -24.60 24.63 21.50
C PHE A 971 -25.96 23.97 21.18
N THR A 972 -25.98 22.64 21.15
CA THR A 972 -27.22 21.86 20.94
C THR A 972 -28.12 21.80 22.17
N GLU A 973 -27.55 21.97 23.36
CA GLU A 973 -28.21 21.93 24.67
C GLU A 973 -28.07 23.29 25.38
N SER A 974 -29.02 23.66 26.23
CA SER A 974 -28.93 24.87 27.05
C SER A 974 -27.85 24.70 28.13
N ILE A 975 -26.95 25.68 28.26
CA ILE A 975 -25.90 25.72 29.26
C ILE A 975 -26.49 25.92 30.67
N ASP A 976 -25.86 25.30 31.68
CA ASP A 976 -26.09 25.64 33.09
C ASP A 976 -25.35 26.96 33.41
N PRO A 977 -26.06 28.05 33.76
CA PRO A 977 -25.41 29.34 34.05
C PRO A 977 -24.41 29.30 35.20
N ASN A 978 -24.46 28.29 36.07
CA ASN A 978 -23.52 28.14 37.19
C ASN A 978 -22.25 27.37 36.80
N SER A 979 -22.16 26.85 35.56
CA SER A 979 -21.01 26.08 35.08
C SER A 979 -20.01 26.90 34.27
N ILE A 980 -20.20 28.21 34.17
CA ILE A 980 -19.32 29.11 33.41
C ILE A 980 -18.98 30.35 34.23
N ASP A 981 -17.72 30.74 34.13
CA ASP A 981 -17.13 31.98 34.65
C ASP A 981 -16.11 32.51 33.61
N LEU A 982 -15.22 33.43 34.01
CA LEU A 982 -14.15 33.91 33.13
C LEU A 982 -13.02 32.87 32.97
N ASP A 983 -12.63 32.20 34.07
CA ASP A 983 -11.58 31.17 34.09
C ASP A 983 -11.93 29.92 33.26
N SER A 984 -13.22 29.73 32.98
CA SER A 984 -13.76 28.72 32.06
C SER A 984 -13.32 28.92 30.59
N PHE A 985 -12.71 30.05 30.25
CA PHE A 985 -12.27 30.40 28.89
C PHE A 985 -10.83 30.95 28.88
N SER A 986 -10.07 30.64 27.83
CA SER A 986 -8.87 31.41 27.50
C SER A 986 -8.66 31.51 26.00
N ALA A 987 -8.27 32.71 25.54
CA ALA A 987 -8.09 33.00 24.12
C ALA A 987 -6.62 33.31 23.81
N THR A 988 -6.10 32.67 22.77
CA THR A 988 -4.75 32.93 22.25
C THR A 988 -4.79 33.10 20.74
N ALA A 989 -4.01 34.02 20.18
CA ALA A 989 -4.04 34.36 18.75
C ALA A 989 -2.63 34.50 18.17
N TRP A 990 -2.49 34.13 16.89
CA TRP A 990 -1.25 34.31 16.14
C TRP A 990 -1.48 34.40 14.63
N ASN A 991 -0.48 34.97 13.95
CA ASN A 991 -0.38 35.00 12.50
C ASN A 991 0.75 34.08 12.00
N TYR A 992 0.76 33.88 10.68
CA TYR A 992 1.77 33.10 9.96
C TYR A 992 2.38 33.92 8.83
N ARG A 993 3.65 33.65 8.51
CA ARG A 993 4.35 34.26 7.38
C ARG A 993 4.36 33.33 6.17
N TRP A 994 3.73 33.75 5.07
CA TRP A 994 3.86 33.02 3.80
C TRP A 994 5.31 33.12 3.29
N SER A 995 5.98 31.99 3.10
CA SER A 995 7.40 31.98 2.70
C SER A 995 7.81 30.68 2.03
N LYS A 996 8.97 30.67 1.38
CA LYS A 996 9.59 29.45 0.80
C LYS A 996 10.00 28.42 1.88
N GLY A 997 9.99 28.80 3.16
CA GLY A 997 10.24 27.90 4.28
C GLY A 997 9.24 26.73 4.33
N TYR A 998 9.63 25.65 5.00
CA TYR A 998 8.69 24.57 5.30
C TYR A 998 7.79 25.02 6.46
N GLY A 999 6.52 25.33 6.17
CA GLY A 999 5.60 25.90 7.14
C GLY A 999 5.99 27.32 7.57
N SER A 1000 5.36 27.76 8.65
CA SER A 1000 5.68 29.01 9.35
C SER A 1000 5.75 28.74 10.86
N PRO A 1001 6.67 29.37 11.61
CA PRO A 1001 6.48 29.57 13.05
C PRO A 1001 5.28 30.52 13.28
N THR A 1002 4.78 30.57 14.51
CA THR A 1002 3.76 31.54 14.92
C THR A 1002 4.38 32.93 15.12
N TYR A 1003 3.63 33.98 14.80
CA TYR A 1003 3.99 35.38 14.99
C TYR A 1003 2.89 36.10 15.77
N LYS A 1004 3.29 37.01 16.66
CA LYS A 1004 2.34 37.86 17.41
C LYS A 1004 1.57 38.78 16.47
N LEU A 1005 0.32 39.09 16.81
CA LEU A 1005 -0.46 40.15 16.17
C LEU A 1005 -0.01 41.53 16.66
N SER A 1006 0.22 41.64 17.98
CA SER A 1006 0.68 42.86 18.66
C SER A 1006 2.01 43.37 18.11
N THR A 1007 2.90 42.46 17.70
CA THR A 1007 4.20 42.78 17.09
C THR A 1007 4.51 41.81 15.94
N PRO A 1008 4.07 42.08 14.70
CA PRO A 1008 4.07 41.11 13.58
C PRO A 1008 5.41 40.46 13.19
N GLU A 1009 6.55 41.09 13.47
CA GLU A 1009 7.88 40.52 13.17
C GLU A 1009 8.42 39.64 14.32
N VAL A 1010 7.77 39.64 15.49
CA VAL A 1010 8.17 38.85 16.67
C VAL A 1010 7.47 37.49 16.65
N ARG A 1011 8.27 36.42 16.72
CA ARG A 1011 7.75 35.05 16.89
C ARG A 1011 7.07 34.90 18.25
N GLY A 1012 5.92 34.24 18.26
CA GLY A 1012 5.17 34.02 19.49
C GLY A 1012 3.67 33.93 19.23
N ILE A 1013 2.93 34.06 20.31
CA ILE A 1013 1.48 34.03 20.41
C ILE A 1013 1.08 35.21 21.31
N ASP A 1014 -0.06 35.84 21.05
CA ASP A 1014 -0.69 36.79 21.98
C ASP A 1014 -1.78 36.09 22.78
N GLU A 1015 -1.93 36.47 24.03
CA GLU A 1015 -3.01 36.06 24.93
C GLU A 1015 -4.01 37.22 24.98
N TRP A 1016 -5.32 36.93 24.92
CA TRP A 1016 -6.38 37.94 24.94
C TRP A 1016 -7.26 37.77 26.17
N GLU A 1017 -7.46 38.87 26.89
CA GLU A 1017 -8.26 38.91 28.11
C GLU A 1017 -9.76 38.73 27.80
N ILE A 1018 -10.42 37.88 28.59
CA ILE A 1018 -11.87 37.68 28.52
C ILE A 1018 -12.53 38.62 29.53
N HIS A 1019 -13.26 39.62 29.04
CA HIS A 1019 -13.84 40.67 29.90
C HIS A 1019 -15.22 40.31 30.42
N ASP A 1020 -16.03 39.62 29.63
CA ASP A 1020 -17.34 39.14 30.04
C ASP A 1020 -17.71 37.80 29.38
N THR A 1021 -18.67 37.12 29.99
CA THR A 1021 -19.40 36.01 29.36
C THR A 1021 -20.90 36.21 29.56
N LYS A 1022 -21.69 35.90 28.53
CA LYS A 1022 -23.15 36.06 28.57
C LYS A 1022 -23.87 34.92 27.87
N ILE A 1023 -24.82 34.33 28.57
CA ILE A 1023 -25.73 33.34 27.99
C ILE A 1023 -26.93 34.03 27.34
N SER A 1024 -27.31 33.56 26.15
CA SER A 1024 -28.43 34.06 25.35
C SER A 1024 -29.13 32.90 24.61
N HIS A 1025 -30.15 33.22 23.80
CA HIS A 1025 -30.89 32.28 22.96
C HIS A 1025 -31.35 31.02 23.72
N GLU A 1026 -32.25 31.21 24.70
CA GLU A 1026 -32.84 30.14 25.53
C GLU A 1026 -31.82 29.30 26.33
N GLY A 1027 -30.62 29.84 26.56
CA GLY A 1027 -29.54 29.15 27.25
C GLY A 1027 -28.51 28.52 26.32
N ARG A 1028 -28.75 28.48 25.01
CA ARG A 1028 -27.94 27.71 24.05
C ARG A 1028 -26.77 28.47 23.44
N LYS A 1029 -26.68 29.79 23.62
CA LYS A 1029 -25.61 30.60 23.02
C LYS A 1029 -24.80 31.31 24.10
N VAL A 1030 -23.51 31.01 24.18
CA VAL A 1030 -22.53 31.74 25.01
C VAL A 1030 -21.85 32.79 24.15
N ILE A 1031 -21.88 34.03 24.59
CA ILE A 1031 -21.11 35.14 24.07
C ILE A 1031 -19.91 35.34 25.00
N VAL A 1032 -18.72 35.46 24.42
CA VAL A 1032 -17.45 35.65 25.13
C VAL A 1032 -16.89 37.01 24.69
N GLY A 1033 -16.87 37.99 25.60
CA GLY A 1033 -16.44 39.36 25.34
C GLY A 1033 -14.91 39.49 25.29
N ILE A 1034 -14.39 39.89 24.13
CA ILE A 1034 -12.96 40.11 23.87
C ILE A 1034 -12.84 41.45 23.12
N PRO A 1035 -12.75 42.60 23.82
CA PRO A 1035 -12.72 43.93 23.19
C PRO A 1035 -11.54 44.12 22.23
N GLU A 1036 -10.42 43.44 22.48
CA GLU A 1036 -9.21 43.47 21.63
C GLU A 1036 -9.23 42.48 20.45
N LEU A 1037 -10.38 41.84 20.18
CA LEU A 1037 -10.51 40.85 19.10
C LEU A 1037 -10.19 41.48 17.73
N ASN A 1038 -9.20 40.92 17.04
CA ASN A 1038 -8.73 41.39 15.74
C ASN A 1038 -8.66 40.25 14.70
N PRO A 1039 -8.67 40.56 13.39
CA PRO A 1039 -8.43 39.57 12.33
C PRO A 1039 -7.09 38.83 12.50
N CYS A 1040 -7.12 37.50 12.40
CA CYS A 1040 -6.00 36.61 12.67
C CYS A 1040 -6.06 35.34 11.80
N HIS A 1041 -4.90 34.79 11.43
CA HIS A 1041 -4.83 33.47 10.81
C HIS A 1041 -5.30 32.36 11.75
N ASN A 1042 -5.03 32.48 13.05
CA ASN A 1042 -5.51 31.56 14.06
C ASN A 1042 -5.86 32.29 15.36
N LEU A 1043 -7.04 31.96 15.90
CA LEU A 1043 -7.37 32.11 17.30
C LEU A 1043 -7.73 30.74 17.86
N LYS A 1044 -7.14 30.38 18.99
CA LYS A 1044 -7.47 29.19 19.77
C LYS A 1044 -8.22 29.64 21.02
N LEU A 1045 -9.47 29.23 21.15
CA LEU A 1045 -10.31 29.44 22.33
C LEU A 1045 -10.41 28.11 23.09
N GLU A 1046 -9.75 28.03 24.25
CA GLU A 1046 -10.08 27.04 25.25
C GLU A 1046 -11.42 27.42 25.89
N PHE A 1047 -12.27 26.42 26.15
CA PHE A 1047 -13.54 26.61 26.86
C PHE A 1047 -13.88 25.36 27.67
N SER A 1048 -14.71 25.51 28.70
CA SER A 1048 -15.39 24.41 29.39
C SER A 1048 -16.83 24.80 29.69
N VAL A 1049 -17.79 23.93 29.35
CA VAL A 1049 -19.22 24.17 29.59
C VAL A 1049 -19.94 22.88 30.01
N ARG A 1050 -20.96 23.01 30.85
CA ARG A 1050 -21.90 21.94 31.20
C ARG A 1050 -23.31 22.29 30.70
N GLY A 1051 -23.96 21.34 30.05
CA GLY A 1051 -25.37 21.46 29.67
C GLY A 1051 -26.31 21.19 30.85
N LYS A 1052 -27.53 21.71 30.80
CA LYS A 1052 -28.58 21.42 31.80
C LYS A 1052 -28.98 19.94 31.88
N ASN A 1053 -28.60 19.14 30.88
CA ASN A 1053 -28.73 17.69 30.91
C ASN A 1053 -27.58 16.96 31.65
N GLY A 1054 -26.60 17.69 32.19
CA GLY A 1054 -25.46 17.17 32.94
C GLY A 1054 -24.25 16.78 32.09
N ALA A 1055 -24.37 16.77 30.76
CA ALA A 1055 -23.24 16.49 29.88
C ALA A 1055 -22.26 17.67 29.80
N GLU A 1056 -20.98 17.40 29.56
CA GLU A 1056 -19.89 18.38 29.53
C GLU A 1056 -19.21 18.42 28.15
N LEU A 1057 -18.77 19.61 27.75
CA LEU A 1057 -18.00 19.83 26.54
C LEU A 1057 -16.87 20.82 26.82
N SER A 1058 -15.64 20.45 26.45
CA SER A 1058 -14.47 21.32 26.53
C SER A 1058 -13.83 21.53 25.15
N GLY A 1059 -13.12 22.64 25.05
CA GLY A 1059 -12.29 23.04 23.91
C GLY A 1059 -10.94 22.30 23.83
N PRO A 1060 -10.04 22.75 22.95
CA PRO A 1060 -10.12 24.00 22.19
C PRO A 1060 -11.04 23.98 20.96
N VAL A 1061 -11.53 25.14 20.57
CA VAL A 1061 -12.03 25.45 19.21
C VAL A 1061 -11.07 26.45 18.55
N TYR A 1062 -10.75 26.23 17.28
CA TYR A 1062 -9.83 27.08 16.51
C TYR A 1062 -10.59 27.87 15.45
N PHE A 1063 -10.34 29.17 15.34
CA PHE A 1063 -10.93 30.07 14.36
C PHE A 1063 -9.86 30.58 13.39
N THR A 1064 -10.27 30.87 12.15
CA THR A 1064 -9.60 31.88 11.31
C THR A 1064 -10.55 33.05 11.13
N ILE A 1065 -10.01 34.27 11.23
CA ILE A 1065 -10.79 35.51 11.26
C ILE A 1065 -10.19 36.47 10.21
N HIS A 1066 -10.92 36.71 9.13
CA HIS A 1066 -10.58 37.70 8.09
C HIS A 1066 -11.35 39.00 8.28
N GLU A 1067 -12.63 38.90 8.65
CA GLU A 1067 -13.53 40.04 8.91
C GLU A 1067 -14.26 39.84 10.26
N LEU A 1068 -14.59 40.96 10.92
CA LEU A 1068 -15.34 41.00 12.18
C LEU A 1068 -16.57 41.91 12.01
N PRO A 1069 -17.70 41.38 11.52
CA PRO A 1069 -18.92 42.18 11.39
C PRO A 1069 -19.60 42.39 12.75
N GLU A 1070 -20.43 43.43 12.84
CA GLU A 1070 -21.27 43.68 14.02
C GLU A 1070 -22.26 42.52 14.30
N SER A 1071 -22.81 41.90 13.24
CA SER A 1071 -23.90 40.89 13.26
C SER A 1071 -23.66 39.71 12.31
#